data_AF-A0A849V9P9-F1
#
_entry.id   AF-A0A849V9P9-F1
#
_cell.length_a   1.000
_cell.length_b   1.000
_cell.length_c   1.000
_cell.angle_alpha   90.00
_cell.angle_beta   90.00
_cell.angle_gamma   90.00
#
_symmetry.space_group_name_H-M   'P 1'
#
loop_
_entity.id
_entity.type
_entity.pdbx_description
1 polymer ?
#
loop_
_entity_poly.entity_id
_entity_poly.type
_entity_poly.pdbx_seq_one_letter_code
_entity_poly.pdbx_strand_id
1 'polypeptide(L)'
;MTIEAQLALLQKAVTEQTDASVKLATDVTDSINEIDQVKADMHGTHDLIKANHQAINDWQTKTGKVSLKDLNGQSYQVDSLSDLINDTQKINPHPDVMTKAQFDALREMRKQQYAGSGFVEWGKHNRASSNQKVNEGMWQWLSPSFKNGLIMGEVSTNIIDGASKSIYPKVVIDGTLQHVFGVAHGSTQTTLKFPSAPDGTKTYDSATGKVTQYASAVEAFTGLIKSGSFDSGEGWVLPEGWKIGNNLLSYDGTGGQYYKPVSLSNEPLVNDNEYVLEVTVSSIDSGNISVAVNNEASFTNPWGRLDIDSVGTHKIKFKAPASGEARIIVQNNNAQQKVSISSICLRPATEQVITSRKDLVFLESWHEKIADKDVVYPLGNVQFGASNYEGIGLANNLVAQGYSAFGEWDTNTKGYGVKWSTLSAANRVKFLKNPEHNIYYDPEAKAYIQVRYRVRVVEGLGDNWNNNRFLAPQTVSYFHYLGSDNAANSRIITRGQLDTNLDVSNVTSGDYVNGYVCKSPYDLFPDKDSSHWQPRNNQNRTCAYKSQCFAIPIALVQRLNQGAYHPVYNPMGTAQWGGRNSEGGDELAYRYPWSAAGTHESWGMYATSTLDAFVKRTSAPNGLGTIGNNSGRPDQYKYHDAIYAGQVEDLRLNANKLDVNQLREDTIRKAVAGTLRGKNKLVFTNVKAKKLAIANTYAGKYYINLFGTVDQQNGYEIEPECRKFSYLYNSTRGTLLYAAYVEPSGNIYTSDKHGTLLDNSFQKITSSTLLDWQVGDDIYVIKGVPLSSEFDSLPWTDIIGHPERIAATFPDGVIGQWLPKLPDNSSGYPLNRKMADGVLNASYTRDLGQTWTNSNVGFDQIKNTSSGSWNPDIVALLSYKTPAQFTEASSQLGILGDVSNIYVTQANQTAYGNRLQPSLIGKVGTRSNGALIHEEVAVNKLSRYAPTGQLTWTQSLGDEPKHAPLNLDSQTEPSSAVKTLSTVIEKNGLLYLQFNGAELMYSTPEFTQIRDTNLGANMIAGTLYYVHPDAGTTAMDGRYWYCKTSSNVNWNASNWVILANGTVGVHHAPDRLEYLIPIDPASWGDDQTIPIINGENTKTDLNGNTVKVFCHHTQLPLGIASH
;
A
#
# COMPACT_ATOMS: atom_id res chain seq x y z
N MET A 1 45.18 -52.77 -105.22
CA MET A 1 44.75 -53.71 -104.16
C MET A 1 44.32 -54.99 -104.84
N THR A 2 44.95 -56.10 -104.48
CA THR A 2 44.71 -57.41 -105.11
C THR A 2 43.38 -58.00 -104.64
N ILE A 3 42.75 -58.79 -105.51
CA ILE A 3 41.45 -59.45 -105.28
C ILE A 3 41.45 -60.26 -103.97
N GLU A 4 42.59 -60.87 -103.59
CA GLU A 4 42.75 -61.64 -102.35
C GLU A 4 42.60 -60.77 -101.08
N ALA A 5 43.10 -59.54 -101.08
CA ALA A 5 42.97 -58.63 -99.93
C ALA A 5 41.53 -58.12 -99.76
N GLN A 6 40.81 -57.93 -100.88
CA GLN A 6 39.38 -57.57 -100.85
C GLN A 6 38.52 -58.75 -100.40
N LEU A 7 38.84 -59.99 -100.81
CA LEU A 7 38.12 -61.20 -100.39
C LEU A 7 38.27 -61.46 -98.88
N ALA A 8 39.47 -61.24 -98.33
CA ALA A 8 39.72 -61.38 -96.89
C ALA A 8 38.98 -60.30 -96.06
N LEU A 9 38.92 -59.05 -96.53
CA LEU A 9 38.12 -58.00 -95.90
C LEU A 9 36.62 -58.29 -95.99
N LEU A 10 36.15 -58.83 -97.11
CA LEU A 10 34.74 -59.22 -97.29
C LEU A 10 34.35 -60.38 -96.36
N GLN A 11 35.21 -61.39 -96.24
CA GLN A 11 35.00 -62.51 -95.30
C GLN A 11 35.00 -62.02 -93.85
N LYS A 12 35.92 -61.13 -93.47
CA LYS A 12 35.94 -60.52 -92.14
C LYS A 12 34.66 -59.72 -91.87
N ALA A 13 34.20 -58.90 -92.81
CA ALA A 13 32.97 -58.13 -92.68
C ALA A 13 31.73 -59.04 -92.60
N VAL A 14 31.70 -60.15 -93.36
CA VAL A 14 30.62 -61.16 -93.28
C VAL A 14 30.61 -61.86 -91.93
N THR A 15 31.78 -62.21 -91.38
CA THR A 15 31.87 -62.78 -90.02
C THR A 15 31.43 -61.78 -88.96
N GLU A 16 31.92 -60.53 -89.00
CA GLU A 16 31.49 -59.47 -88.06
C GLU A 16 29.99 -59.19 -88.16
N GLN A 17 29.41 -59.18 -89.37
CA GLN A 17 27.97 -59.02 -89.57
C GLN A 17 27.18 -60.23 -89.06
N THR A 18 27.71 -61.44 -89.22
CA THR A 18 27.09 -62.67 -88.71
C THR A 18 27.09 -62.67 -87.18
N ASP A 19 28.21 -62.34 -86.54
CA ASP A 19 28.34 -62.26 -85.08
C ASP A 19 27.44 -61.16 -84.50
N ALA A 20 27.38 -59.98 -85.16
CA ALA A 20 26.47 -58.91 -84.78
C ALA A 20 25.00 -59.32 -84.93
N SER A 21 24.66 -60.07 -85.98
CA SER A 21 23.31 -60.59 -86.20
C SER A 21 22.91 -61.64 -85.17
N VAL A 22 23.84 -62.51 -84.76
CA VAL A 22 23.61 -63.52 -83.72
C VAL A 22 23.43 -62.84 -82.36
N LYS A 23 24.30 -61.88 -82.03
CA LYS A 23 24.16 -61.10 -80.79
C LYS A 23 22.84 -60.34 -80.73
N LEU A 24 22.45 -59.69 -81.83
CA LEU A 24 21.16 -58.99 -81.92
C LEU A 24 19.98 -59.96 -81.73
N ALA A 25 20.05 -61.17 -82.28
CA ALA A 25 19.02 -62.19 -82.08
C ALA A 25 18.94 -62.65 -80.61
N THR A 26 20.07 -62.79 -79.92
CA THR A 26 20.12 -63.08 -78.48
C THR A 26 19.54 -61.92 -77.66
N ASP A 27 20.01 -60.69 -77.87
CA ASP A 27 19.56 -59.50 -77.14
C ASP A 27 18.04 -59.27 -77.32
N VAL A 28 17.50 -59.51 -78.52
CA VAL A 28 16.05 -59.45 -78.79
C VAL A 28 15.29 -60.56 -78.06
N THR A 29 15.84 -61.78 -77.99
CA THR A 29 15.22 -62.89 -77.27
C THR A 29 15.18 -62.63 -75.77
N ASP A 30 16.27 -62.11 -75.20
CA ASP A 30 16.34 -61.74 -73.79
C ASP A 30 15.39 -60.58 -73.45
N SER A 31 15.30 -59.57 -74.33
CA SER A 31 14.34 -58.47 -74.18
C SER A 31 12.88 -58.96 -74.23
N ILE A 32 12.57 -59.94 -75.08
CA ILE A 32 11.23 -60.55 -75.14
C ILE A 32 10.92 -61.30 -73.84
N ASN A 33 11.88 -62.06 -73.31
CA ASN A 33 11.72 -62.76 -72.03
C ASN A 33 11.50 -61.78 -70.86
N GLU A 34 12.22 -60.66 -70.82
CA GLU A 34 11.98 -59.59 -69.84
C GLU A 34 10.59 -58.98 -70.00
N ILE A 35 10.16 -58.69 -71.23
CA ILE A 35 8.81 -58.15 -71.50
C ILE A 35 7.72 -59.14 -71.04
N ASP A 36 7.90 -60.44 -71.29
CA ASP A 36 6.95 -61.47 -70.86
C ASP A 36 6.92 -61.61 -69.32
N GLN A 37 8.07 -61.49 -68.65
CA GLN A 37 8.12 -61.47 -67.19
C GLN A 37 7.44 -60.22 -66.62
N VAL A 38 7.69 -59.04 -67.18
CA VAL A 38 7.01 -57.79 -66.77
C VAL A 38 5.51 -57.89 -66.98
N LYS A 39 5.06 -58.51 -68.09
CA LYS A 39 3.64 -58.75 -68.36
C LYS A 39 3.01 -59.69 -67.32
N ALA A 40 3.72 -60.74 -66.91
CA ALA A 40 3.29 -61.64 -65.85
C ALA A 40 3.19 -60.92 -64.49
N ASP A 41 4.17 -60.09 -64.14
CA ASP A 41 4.18 -59.30 -62.91
C ASP A 41 3.05 -58.27 -62.88
N MET A 42 2.80 -57.60 -64.02
CA MET A 42 1.68 -56.68 -64.20
C MET A 42 0.33 -57.39 -64.05
N HIS A 43 0.17 -58.59 -64.62
CA HIS A 43 -1.02 -59.40 -64.45
C HIS A 43 -1.21 -59.82 -62.98
N GLY A 44 -0.16 -60.31 -62.32
CA GLY A 44 -0.21 -60.67 -60.89
C GLY A 44 -0.58 -59.49 -60.00
N THR A 45 -0.03 -58.31 -60.28
CA THR A 45 -0.38 -57.06 -59.57
C THR A 45 -1.84 -56.66 -59.82
N HIS A 46 -2.30 -56.75 -61.07
CA HIS A 46 -3.67 -56.39 -61.43
C HIS A 46 -4.70 -57.33 -60.78
N ASP A 47 -4.40 -58.63 -60.74
CA ASP A 47 -5.24 -59.64 -60.09
C ASP A 47 -5.25 -59.47 -58.57
N LEU A 48 -4.11 -59.10 -57.96
CA LEU A 48 -4.06 -58.74 -56.55
C LEU A 48 -4.93 -57.52 -56.22
N ILE A 49 -4.85 -56.48 -57.04
CA ILE A 49 -5.68 -55.27 -56.89
C ILE A 49 -7.17 -55.64 -56.99
N LYS A 50 -7.55 -56.47 -57.97
CA LYS A 50 -8.93 -56.98 -58.09
C LYS A 50 -9.35 -57.80 -56.87
N ALA A 51 -8.50 -58.71 -56.41
CA ALA A 51 -8.77 -59.56 -55.27
C ALA A 51 -8.96 -58.77 -53.97
N ASN A 52 -8.19 -57.69 -53.78
CA ASN A 52 -8.29 -56.80 -52.63
C ASN A 52 -9.32 -55.68 -52.81
N HIS A 53 -9.91 -55.47 -54.00
CA HIS A 53 -10.82 -54.36 -54.26
C HIS A 53 -12.00 -54.32 -53.27
N GLN A 54 -12.67 -55.46 -53.10
CA GLN A 54 -13.78 -55.55 -52.14
C GLN A 54 -13.29 -55.41 -50.70
N ALA A 55 -12.11 -55.94 -50.37
CA ALA A 55 -11.52 -55.82 -49.04
C ALA A 55 -11.14 -54.36 -48.70
N ILE A 56 -10.70 -53.56 -49.67
CA ILE A 56 -10.43 -52.13 -49.47
C ILE A 56 -11.75 -51.35 -49.29
N ASN A 57 -12.76 -51.64 -50.10
CA ASN A 57 -14.09 -51.05 -49.92
C ASN A 57 -14.67 -51.43 -48.54
N ASP A 58 -14.51 -52.68 -48.13
CA ASP A 58 -14.94 -53.17 -46.82
C ASP A 58 -14.14 -52.54 -45.67
N TRP A 59 -12.83 -52.33 -45.84
CA TRP A 59 -11.99 -51.62 -44.88
C TRP A 59 -12.49 -50.18 -44.65
N GLN A 60 -13.00 -49.51 -45.69
CA GLN A 60 -13.57 -48.16 -45.58
C GLN A 60 -14.99 -48.14 -45.01
N THR A 61 -15.80 -49.17 -45.29
CA THR A 61 -17.27 -49.11 -45.09
C THR A 61 -17.82 -50.01 -43.99
N LYS A 62 -17.07 -51.04 -43.55
CA LYS A 62 -17.52 -52.02 -42.54
C LYS A 62 -16.79 -51.84 -41.21
N THR A 63 -17.32 -52.46 -40.16
CA THR A 63 -16.70 -52.58 -38.83
C THR A 63 -16.08 -53.99 -38.67
N GLY A 64 -15.06 -54.12 -37.84
CA GLY A 64 -14.30 -55.34 -37.60
C GLY A 64 -12.92 -55.37 -38.27
N LYS A 65 -12.36 -56.57 -38.39
CA LYS A 65 -11.13 -56.82 -39.14
C LYS A 65 -11.43 -57.19 -40.59
N VAL A 66 -10.61 -56.71 -41.50
CA VAL A 66 -10.68 -57.01 -42.93
C VAL A 66 -9.39 -57.68 -43.38
N SER A 67 -9.51 -58.67 -44.27
CA SER A 67 -8.37 -59.44 -44.77
C SER A 67 -7.85 -58.87 -46.09
N LEU A 68 -6.61 -58.39 -46.10
CA LEU A 68 -5.90 -58.00 -47.32
C LEU A 68 -4.89 -59.08 -47.69
N LYS A 69 -4.75 -59.38 -48.98
CA LYS A 69 -3.75 -60.33 -49.49
C LYS A 69 -2.48 -59.62 -49.98
N ASP A 70 -1.34 -60.29 -49.89
CA ASP A 70 -0.12 -59.90 -50.60
C ASP A 70 0.02 -60.59 -51.96
N LEU A 71 1.11 -60.32 -52.68
CA LEU A 71 1.43 -60.90 -54.00
C LEU A 71 1.59 -62.43 -53.96
N ASN A 72 1.87 -63.01 -52.78
CA ASN A 72 1.97 -64.46 -52.58
C ASN A 72 0.62 -65.08 -52.15
N GLY A 73 -0.45 -64.29 -52.08
CA GLY A 73 -1.78 -64.73 -51.66
C GLY A 73 -1.95 -64.87 -50.14
N GLN A 74 -0.94 -64.53 -49.34
CA GLN A 74 -1.01 -64.59 -47.88
C GLN A 74 -1.92 -63.48 -47.36
N SER A 75 -2.83 -63.82 -46.45
CA SER A 75 -3.83 -62.89 -45.92
C SER A 75 -3.38 -62.27 -44.59
N TYR A 76 -3.57 -60.96 -44.46
CA TYR A 76 -3.28 -60.16 -43.27
C TYR A 76 -4.57 -59.51 -42.76
N GLN A 77 -4.82 -59.61 -41.47
CA GLN A 77 -5.96 -58.95 -40.83
C GLN A 77 -5.59 -57.53 -40.45
N VAL A 78 -6.35 -56.56 -40.96
CA VAL A 78 -6.22 -55.13 -40.63
C VAL A 78 -7.53 -54.64 -40.03
N ASP A 79 -7.44 -53.77 -39.01
CA ASP A 79 -8.61 -53.14 -38.42
C ASP A 79 -9.24 -52.17 -39.44
N SER A 80 -10.57 -52.16 -39.54
CA SER A 80 -11.27 -51.27 -40.47
C SER A 80 -11.10 -49.80 -40.10
N LEU A 81 -11.32 -48.89 -41.06
CA LEU A 81 -11.26 -47.45 -40.82
C LEU A 81 -12.23 -47.02 -39.73
N SER A 82 -13.44 -47.59 -39.68
CA SER A 82 -14.41 -47.29 -38.63
C SER A 82 -13.93 -47.75 -37.26
N ASP A 83 -13.27 -48.91 -37.16
CA ASP A 83 -12.76 -49.42 -35.89
C ASP A 83 -11.55 -48.64 -35.41
N LEU A 84 -10.65 -48.23 -36.31
CA LEU A 84 -9.55 -47.32 -36.02
C LEU A 84 -10.05 -45.95 -35.54
N ILE A 85 -11.10 -45.41 -36.18
CA ILE A 85 -11.76 -44.17 -35.75
C ILE A 85 -12.42 -44.38 -34.38
N ASN A 86 -13.14 -45.47 -34.17
CA ASN A 86 -13.80 -45.79 -32.91
C ASN A 86 -12.80 -45.98 -31.77
N ASP A 87 -11.67 -46.63 -32.01
CA ASP A 87 -10.60 -46.82 -31.01
C ASP A 87 -9.88 -45.51 -30.72
N THR A 88 -9.66 -44.66 -31.73
CA THR A 88 -9.13 -43.30 -31.52
C THR A 88 -10.14 -42.44 -30.73
N GLN A 89 -11.44 -42.57 -30.99
CA GLN A 89 -12.52 -41.91 -30.25
C GLN A 89 -12.71 -42.47 -28.83
N LYS A 90 -12.37 -43.75 -28.57
CA LYS A 90 -12.33 -44.29 -27.19
C LYS A 90 -11.23 -43.64 -26.36
N ILE A 91 -10.12 -43.25 -27.00
CA ILE A 91 -8.97 -42.59 -26.34
C ILE A 91 -9.20 -41.08 -26.19
N ASN A 92 -9.78 -40.42 -27.20
CA ASN A 92 -10.19 -39.02 -27.15
C ASN A 92 -11.59 -38.81 -27.77
N PRO A 93 -12.68 -38.95 -26.99
CA PRO A 93 -14.05 -38.85 -27.50
C PRO A 93 -14.42 -37.44 -27.98
N HIS A 94 -13.60 -36.44 -27.69
CA HIS A 94 -13.80 -35.05 -28.07
C HIS A 94 -12.50 -34.42 -28.60
N PRO A 95 -12.11 -34.71 -29.86
CA PRO A 95 -10.83 -34.26 -30.43
C PRO A 95 -10.69 -32.73 -30.53
N ASP A 96 -11.82 -32.01 -30.51
CA ASP A 96 -11.84 -30.54 -30.61
C ASP A 96 -11.56 -29.82 -29.29
N VAL A 97 -11.51 -30.53 -28.14
CA VAL A 97 -11.20 -29.96 -26.82
C VAL A 97 -9.93 -30.55 -26.25
N MET A 98 -9.26 -29.76 -25.44
CA MET A 98 -8.13 -30.22 -24.63
C MET A 98 -8.59 -31.28 -23.63
N THR A 99 -7.84 -32.39 -23.53
CA THR A 99 -8.06 -33.37 -22.46
C THR A 99 -7.54 -32.84 -21.13
N LYS A 100 -8.06 -33.33 -20.00
CA LYS A 100 -7.54 -32.97 -18.67
C LYS A 100 -6.02 -33.15 -18.55
N ALA A 101 -5.47 -34.21 -19.14
CA ALA A 101 -4.02 -34.46 -19.10
C ALA A 101 -3.22 -33.39 -19.87
N GLN A 102 -3.68 -32.98 -21.04
CA GLN A 102 -3.07 -31.88 -21.81
C GLN A 102 -3.18 -30.56 -21.04
N PHE A 103 -4.32 -30.30 -20.41
CA PHE A 103 -4.55 -29.11 -19.61
C PHE A 103 -3.62 -29.03 -18.40
N ASP A 104 -3.50 -30.13 -17.65
CA ASP A 104 -2.58 -30.20 -16.50
C ASP A 104 -1.11 -30.09 -16.95
N ALA A 105 -0.72 -30.68 -18.09
CA ALA A 105 0.63 -30.52 -18.64
C ALA A 105 0.96 -29.06 -18.99
N LEU A 106 0.01 -28.31 -19.58
CA LEU A 106 0.18 -26.88 -19.84
C LEU A 106 0.29 -26.06 -18.55
N ARG A 107 -0.45 -26.43 -17.50
CA ARG A 107 -0.35 -25.78 -16.19
C ARG A 107 1.02 -25.99 -15.56
N GLU A 108 1.52 -27.21 -15.56
CA GLU A 108 2.85 -27.53 -15.01
C GLU A 108 3.97 -26.84 -15.80
N MET A 109 3.88 -26.80 -17.13
CA MET A 109 4.82 -26.02 -17.97
C MET A 109 4.85 -24.55 -17.57
N ARG A 110 3.68 -23.93 -17.33
CA ARG A 110 3.59 -22.52 -16.91
C ARG A 110 4.09 -22.29 -15.50
N LYS A 111 3.87 -23.22 -14.57
CA LYS A 111 4.45 -23.16 -13.22
C LYS A 111 5.99 -23.17 -13.24
N GLN A 112 6.60 -23.83 -14.23
CA GLN A 112 8.05 -23.77 -14.44
C GLN A 112 8.51 -22.50 -15.16
N GLN A 113 7.68 -21.96 -16.06
CA GLN A 113 7.96 -20.75 -16.83
C GLN A 113 7.93 -19.48 -15.97
N TYR A 114 6.97 -19.38 -15.04
CA TYR A 114 6.73 -18.21 -14.20
C TYR A 114 7.28 -18.39 -12.78
N ALA A 115 7.50 -17.28 -12.09
CA ALA A 115 7.96 -17.28 -10.69
C ALA A 115 6.84 -17.66 -9.70
N GLY A 116 5.57 -17.48 -10.10
CA GLY A 116 4.41 -17.80 -9.28
C GLY A 116 3.11 -17.31 -9.93
N SER A 117 2.00 -17.40 -9.20
CA SER A 117 0.72 -16.83 -9.65
C SER A 117 0.73 -15.30 -9.59
N GLY A 118 0.35 -14.63 -10.67
CA GLY A 118 0.43 -13.17 -10.79
C GLY A 118 0.20 -12.67 -12.22
N PHE A 119 0.51 -11.40 -12.45
CA PHE A 119 0.30 -10.74 -13.75
C PHE A 119 1.51 -10.98 -14.65
N VAL A 120 1.26 -11.55 -15.83
CA VAL A 120 2.24 -11.76 -16.90
C VAL A 120 2.32 -10.52 -17.78
N GLU A 121 1.16 -9.94 -18.08
CA GLU A 121 1.02 -8.69 -18.82
C GLU A 121 0.08 -7.78 -18.03
N TRP A 122 0.47 -6.53 -17.84
CA TRP A 122 -0.34 -5.56 -17.08
C TRP A 122 -1.56 -5.06 -17.84
N GLY A 123 -1.55 -5.15 -19.18
CA GLY A 123 -2.42 -4.39 -20.07
C GLY A 123 -1.83 -3.03 -20.41
N LYS A 124 -2.36 -2.39 -21.46
CA LYS A 124 -2.06 -0.98 -21.77
C LYS A 124 -3.03 -0.07 -21.02
N HIS A 125 -2.71 1.21 -20.95
CA HIS A 125 -3.55 2.19 -20.27
C HIS A 125 -3.73 3.43 -21.14
N ASN A 126 -4.74 4.22 -20.81
CA ASN A 126 -4.97 5.50 -21.48
C ASN A 126 -3.88 6.52 -21.13
N ARG A 127 -3.42 7.30 -22.11
CA ARG A 127 -2.48 8.41 -21.88
C ARG A 127 -3.02 9.79 -22.25
N ALA A 128 -4.34 9.95 -22.35
CA ALA A 128 -4.93 11.27 -22.53
C ALA A 128 -4.63 12.17 -21.31
N SER A 129 -4.49 13.47 -21.53
CA SER A 129 -4.05 14.44 -20.51
C SER A 129 -4.96 14.52 -19.26
N SER A 130 -6.24 14.18 -19.39
CA SER A 130 -7.21 14.16 -18.28
C SER A 130 -7.18 12.88 -17.45
N ASN A 131 -6.47 11.85 -17.90
CA ASN A 131 -6.37 10.55 -17.24
C ASN A 131 -4.99 10.40 -16.58
N GLN A 132 -4.98 9.79 -15.40
CA GLN A 132 -3.72 9.47 -14.72
C GLN A 132 -3.56 7.97 -14.58
N LYS A 133 -2.36 7.48 -14.88
CA LYS A 133 -2.01 6.10 -14.59
C LYS A 133 -1.83 5.93 -13.08
N VAL A 134 -2.44 4.90 -12.52
CA VAL A 134 -2.13 4.41 -11.17
C VAL A 134 -0.79 3.69 -11.21
N ASN A 135 -0.66 2.81 -12.21
CA ASN A 135 0.53 2.05 -12.55
C ASN A 135 0.35 1.52 -13.98
N GLU A 136 1.34 0.80 -14.51
CA GLU A 136 1.23 0.14 -15.81
C GLU A 136 -0.08 -0.66 -15.93
N GLY A 137 -0.84 -0.37 -16.99
CA GLY A 137 -2.09 -1.04 -17.32
C GLY A 137 -3.30 -0.72 -16.44
N MET A 138 -3.16 0.10 -15.39
CA MET A 138 -4.28 0.50 -14.51
C MET A 138 -4.34 2.03 -14.37
N TRP A 139 -5.51 2.62 -14.57
CA TRP A 139 -5.66 4.06 -14.68
C TRP A 139 -7.01 4.55 -14.16
N GLN A 140 -7.03 5.83 -13.77
CA GLN A 140 -8.23 6.53 -13.34
C GLN A 140 -8.94 7.18 -14.53
N TRP A 141 -10.27 7.20 -14.51
CA TRP A 141 -11.07 8.03 -15.39
C TRP A 141 -11.98 8.93 -14.56
N LEU A 142 -11.66 10.23 -14.50
CA LEU A 142 -12.43 11.20 -13.73
C LEU A 142 -13.54 11.79 -14.60
N SER A 143 -14.71 11.14 -14.63
CA SER A 143 -15.89 11.61 -15.35
C SER A 143 -17.18 11.47 -14.54
N PRO A 144 -18.14 12.41 -14.63
CA PRO A 144 -19.50 12.23 -14.10
C PRO A 144 -20.22 10.98 -14.62
N SER A 145 -19.84 10.49 -15.80
CA SER A 145 -20.35 9.24 -16.39
C SER A 145 -19.68 7.97 -15.87
N PHE A 146 -18.62 8.10 -15.06
CA PHE A 146 -17.83 6.98 -14.56
C PHE A 146 -17.50 7.18 -13.07
N LYS A 147 -18.49 6.85 -12.23
CA LYS A 147 -18.42 6.98 -10.78
C LYS A 147 -17.99 5.68 -10.13
N ASN A 148 -17.31 5.78 -8.98
CA ASN A 148 -16.85 4.66 -8.16
C ASN A 148 -16.12 3.59 -9.00
N GLY A 149 -15.21 4.00 -9.88
CA GLY A 149 -14.62 3.10 -10.86
C GLY A 149 -13.12 3.29 -11.08
N LEU A 150 -12.43 2.19 -11.42
CA LEU A 150 -11.09 2.16 -11.99
C LEU A 150 -11.08 1.29 -13.25
N ILE A 151 -10.07 1.45 -14.11
CA ILE A 151 -9.96 0.68 -15.35
C ILE A 151 -8.61 -0.04 -15.41
N MET A 152 -8.65 -1.30 -15.81
CA MET A 152 -7.47 -2.04 -16.28
C MET A 152 -7.56 -2.35 -17.77
N GLY A 153 -6.44 -2.24 -18.47
CA GLY A 153 -6.42 -2.37 -19.92
C GLY A 153 -7.01 -1.16 -20.63
N GLU A 154 -7.03 -1.23 -21.96
CA GLU A 154 -7.57 -0.18 -22.82
C GLU A 154 -8.01 -0.76 -24.18
N VAL A 155 -8.81 -0.01 -24.93
CA VAL A 155 -9.25 -0.29 -26.30
C VAL A 155 -8.23 0.24 -27.29
N SER A 156 -7.94 -0.55 -28.34
CA SER A 156 -6.94 -0.22 -29.36
C SER A 156 -7.24 1.04 -30.16
N THR A 157 -8.49 1.51 -30.19
CA THR A 157 -8.91 2.73 -30.89
C THR A 157 -8.59 4.01 -30.11
N ASN A 158 -8.27 3.91 -28.82
CA ASN A 158 -7.94 5.05 -27.96
C ASN A 158 -6.44 5.38 -28.01
N ILE A 159 -6.07 6.49 -27.37
CA ILE A 159 -4.66 6.86 -27.21
C ILE A 159 -4.07 6.06 -26.05
N ILE A 160 -3.31 5.03 -26.38
CA ILE A 160 -2.80 4.04 -25.42
C ILE A 160 -1.29 4.19 -25.17
N ASP A 161 -0.86 3.79 -23.97
CA ASP A 161 0.55 3.70 -23.55
C ASP A 161 0.79 2.48 -22.66
N GLY A 162 2.06 2.25 -22.33
CA GLY A 162 2.53 1.25 -21.39
C GLY A 162 3.38 0.16 -22.03
N ALA A 163 4.25 -0.45 -21.20
CA ALA A 163 5.24 -1.43 -21.65
C ALA A 163 4.67 -2.83 -21.95
N SER A 164 3.40 -3.07 -21.60
CA SER A 164 2.70 -4.34 -21.82
C SER A 164 2.57 -4.66 -23.31
N LYS A 165 2.83 -5.92 -23.69
CA LYS A 165 2.64 -6.42 -25.06
C LYS A 165 1.16 -6.58 -25.39
N SER A 166 0.33 -6.83 -24.38
CA SER A 166 -1.13 -6.95 -24.51
C SER A 166 -1.83 -5.64 -24.14
N ILE A 167 -2.94 -5.33 -24.81
CA ILE A 167 -3.80 -4.17 -24.47
C ILE A 167 -4.64 -4.40 -23.21
N TYR A 168 -4.87 -5.65 -22.84
CA TYR A 168 -5.59 -6.07 -21.63
C TYR A 168 -4.68 -6.94 -20.73
N PRO A 169 -4.95 -7.03 -19.41
CA PRO A 169 -4.13 -7.82 -18.50
C PRO A 169 -4.19 -9.32 -18.79
N LYS A 170 -3.08 -10.02 -18.57
CA LYS A 170 -3.00 -11.50 -18.57
C LYS A 170 -2.44 -11.97 -17.24
N VAL A 171 -3.14 -12.91 -16.60
CA VAL A 171 -2.84 -13.35 -15.23
C VAL A 171 -2.68 -14.86 -15.22
N VAL A 172 -1.61 -15.38 -14.64
CA VAL A 172 -1.44 -16.81 -14.39
C VAL A 172 -1.86 -17.14 -12.96
N ILE A 173 -2.75 -18.12 -12.79
CA ILE A 173 -3.27 -18.55 -11.48
C ILE A 173 -3.22 -20.07 -11.42
N ASP A 174 -2.42 -20.63 -10.52
CA ASP A 174 -2.20 -22.08 -10.40
C ASP A 174 -1.88 -22.74 -11.78
N GLY A 175 -1.06 -22.05 -12.58
CA GLY A 175 -0.66 -22.47 -13.93
C GLY A 175 -1.69 -22.20 -15.05
N THR A 176 -2.91 -21.76 -14.75
CA THR A 176 -3.91 -21.39 -15.77
C THR A 176 -3.76 -19.93 -16.17
N LEU A 177 -3.63 -19.64 -17.48
CA LEU A 177 -3.54 -18.28 -18.00
C LEU A 177 -4.94 -17.71 -18.25
N GLN A 178 -5.31 -16.68 -17.50
CA GLN A 178 -6.54 -15.92 -17.64
C GLN A 178 -6.31 -14.67 -18.48
N HIS A 179 -7.16 -14.47 -19.49
CA HIS A 179 -7.19 -13.26 -20.32
C HIS A 179 -8.25 -12.32 -19.74
N VAL A 180 -7.83 -11.34 -18.93
CA VAL A 180 -8.76 -10.47 -18.18
C VAL A 180 -9.30 -9.38 -19.12
N PHE A 181 -10.33 -9.75 -19.88
CA PHE A 181 -10.86 -8.98 -20.99
C PHE A 181 -12.35 -8.72 -20.81
N GLY A 182 -12.80 -7.49 -21.04
CA GLY A 182 -14.23 -7.15 -21.16
C GLY A 182 -15.04 -7.37 -19.89
N VAL A 183 -14.42 -7.25 -18.72
CA VAL A 183 -15.10 -7.32 -17.43
C VAL A 183 -15.98 -6.08 -17.27
N ALA A 184 -17.30 -6.30 -17.20
CA ALA A 184 -18.33 -5.26 -17.12
C ALA A 184 -18.16 -4.14 -18.17
N HIS A 185 -17.65 -4.50 -19.35
CA HIS A 185 -17.40 -3.58 -20.46
C HIS A 185 -17.62 -4.27 -21.82
N GLY A 186 -18.04 -3.50 -22.84
CA GLY A 186 -18.36 -4.01 -24.18
C GLY A 186 -17.16 -4.22 -25.11
N SER A 187 -15.93 -4.06 -24.62
CA SER A 187 -14.68 -4.14 -25.41
C SER A 187 -13.56 -4.71 -24.53
N THR A 188 -12.30 -4.45 -24.84
CA THR A 188 -11.12 -5.05 -24.17
C THR A 188 -10.90 -4.59 -22.73
N GLN A 189 -11.38 -3.39 -22.36
CA GLN A 189 -11.24 -2.83 -21.01
C GLN A 189 -11.85 -3.73 -19.93
N THR A 190 -11.25 -3.67 -18.75
CA THR A 190 -11.79 -4.26 -17.52
C THR A 190 -12.17 -3.12 -16.58
N THR A 191 -13.48 -2.96 -16.37
CA THR A 191 -14.03 -1.99 -15.42
C THR A 191 -14.03 -2.60 -14.02
N LEU A 192 -13.35 -1.96 -13.09
CA LEU A 192 -13.39 -2.28 -11.66
C LEU A 192 -14.43 -1.36 -11.02
N LYS A 193 -15.60 -1.88 -10.67
CA LYS A 193 -16.65 -1.10 -9.99
C LYS A 193 -16.55 -1.23 -8.49
N PHE A 194 -16.73 -0.13 -7.78
CA PHE A 194 -16.66 -0.05 -6.34
C PHE A 194 -18.02 0.35 -5.74
N PRO A 195 -18.28 -0.01 -4.48
CA PRO A 195 -19.46 0.45 -3.75
C PRO A 195 -19.49 1.98 -3.65
N SER A 196 -20.64 2.53 -3.28
CA SER A 196 -20.75 3.95 -2.91
C SER A 196 -19.80 4.28 -1.75
N ALA A 197 -19.23 5.48 -1.76
CA ALA A 197 -18.40 5.96 -0.67
C ALA A 197 -19.18 6.00 0.67
N PRO A 198 -18.50 5.86 1.83
CA PRO A 198 -19.14 5.97 3.14
C PRO A 198 -19.99 7.24 3.30
N ASP A 199 -21.15 7.10 3.92
CA ASP A 199 -22.12 8.18 4.17
C ASP A 199 -22.44 8.36 5.67
N GLY A 200 -21.72 7.66 6.55
CA GLY A 200 -21.90 7.73 8.00
C GLY A 200 -23.07 6.91 8.53
N THR A 201 -23.71 6.06 7.73
CA THR A 201 -24.89 5.26 8.14
C THR A 201 -24.58 3.82 8.56
N LYS A 202 -23.31 3.39 8.49
CA LYS A 202 -22.86 2.04 8.88
C LYS A 202 -21.92 2.10 10.07
N THR A 203 -22.10 1.18 11.02
CA THR A 203 -21.10 0.90 12.07
C THR A 203 -20.40 -0.43 11.82
N TYR A 204 -19.18 -0.55 12.35
CA TYR A 204 -18.43 -1.79 12.41
C TYR A 204 -17.96 -2.02 13.85
N ASP A 205 -18.24 -3.21 14.38
CA ASP A 205 -17.75 -3.69 15.67
C ASP A 205 -16.58 -4.65 15.47
N SER A 206 -15.38 -4.21 15.86
CA SER A 206 -14.14 -4.97 15.70
C SER A 206 -14.03 -6.21 16.58
N ALA A 207 -14.81 -6.31 17.66
CA ALA A 207 -14.81 -7.47 18.55
C ALA A 207 -15.70 -8.60 18.02
N THR A 208 -16.81 -8.26 17.35
CA THR A 208 -17.76 -9.24 16.81
C THR A 208 -17.64 -9.43 15.30
N GLY A 209 -16.96 -8.53 14.60
CA GLY A 209 -16.86 -8.50 13.15
C GLY A 209 -18.14 -8.00 12.45
N LYS A 210 -19.16 -7.57 13.22
CA LYS A 210 -20.49 -7.23 12.72
C LYS A 210 -20.51 -5.84 12.08
N VAL A 211 -21.19 -5.74 10.93
CA VAL A 211 -21.57 -4.47 10.30
C VAL A 211 -23.06 -4.25 10.50
N THR A 212 -23.43 -3.05 10.96
CA THR A 212 -24.84 -2.67 11.13
C THR A 212 -25.14 -1.47 10.23
N GLN A 213 -26.21 -1.59 9.42
CA GLN A 213 -26.75 -0.49 8.62
C GLN A 213 -27.88 0.18 9.41
N TYR A 214 -27.81 1.51 9.53
CA TYR A 214 -28.83 2.35 10.17
C TYR A 214 -29.65 3.11 9.13
N ALA A 215 -30.79 3.66 9.53
CA ALA A 215 -31.63 4.46 8.63
C ALA A 215 -31.03 5.84 8.36
N SER A 216 -30.21 6.37 9.29
CA SER A 216 -29.58 7.68 9.19
C SER A 216 -28.20 7.71 9.85
N ALA A 217 -27.42 8.75 9.53
CA ALA A 217 -26.15 9.00 10.22
C ALA A 217 -26.37 9.33 11.71
N VAL A 218 -27.46 10.02 12.04
CA VAL A 218 -27.80 10.35 13.44
C VAL A 218 -27.84 9.09 14.30
N GLU A 219 -28.62 8.08 13.89
CA GLU A 219 -28.74 6.81 14.61
C GLU A 219 -27.39 6.08 14.74
N ALA A 220 -26.56 6.11 13.70
CA ALA A 220 -25.25 5.47 13.74
C ALA A 220 -24.28 6.16 14.71
N PHE A 221 -24.31 7.50 14.81
CA PHE A 221 -23.41 8.28 15.65
C PHE A 221 -23.85 8.40 17.12
N THR A 222 -25.14 8.30 17.45
CA THR A 222 -25.61 8.31 18.85
C THR A 222 -25.45 6.96 19.55
N GLY A 223 -25.18 5.90 18.78
CA GLY A 223 -24.91 4.56 19.29
C GLY A 223 -26.14 3.97 19.98
N LEU A 224 -25.95 3.48 21.20
CA LEU A 224 -27.03 2.92 22.00
C LEU A 224 -28.02 3.97 22.51
N ILE A 225 -27.68 5.27 22.49
CA ILE A 225 -28.50 6.35 23.06
C ILE A 225 -29.60 6.79 22.10
N LYS A 226 -30.85 6.70 22.55
CA LYS A 226 -32.01 7.27 21.85
C LYS A 226 -31.99 8.80 21.93
N SER A 227 -32.13 9.46 20.78
CA SER A 227 -32.00 10.92 20.62
C SER A 227 -30.81 11.52 21.39
N GLY A 228 -29.64 10.89 21.22
CA GLY A 228 -28.37 11.40 21.76
C GLY A 228 -27.90 12.70 21.09
N SER A 229 -28.42 13.03 19.92
CA SER A 229 -28.20 14.29 19.19
C SER A 229 -29.22 15.37 19.52
N PHE A 230 -30.19 15.08 20.40
CA PHE A 230 -31.22 16.02 20.85
C PHE A 230 -32.08 16.61 19.71
N ASP A 231 -32.16 15.90 18.60
CA ASP A 231 -33.06 16.14 17.47
C ASP A 231 -34.52 15.86 17.86
N SER A 232 -34.73 15.08 18.92
CA SER A 232 -35.99 14.93 19.63
C SER A 232 -35.76 14.96 21.15
N GLY A 233 -36.84 15.13 21.91
CA GLY A 233 -36.81 14.99 23.38
C GLY A 233 -37.21 13.59 23.85
N GLU A 234 -37.33 12.62 22.93
CA GLU A 234 -37.93 11.33 23.23
C GLU A 234 -37.12 10.56 24.27
N GLY A 235 -37.79 10.07 25.32
CA GLY A 235 -37.19 9.29 26.41
C GLY A 235 -36.44 10.11 27.47
N TRP A 236 -36.09 11.36 27.19
CA TRP A 236 -35.41 12.22 28.16
C TRP A 236 -36.38 12.74 29.23
N VAL A 237 -36.03 12.54 30.50
CA VAL A 237 -36.71 13.17 31.63
C VAL A 237 -36.02 14.50 31.91
N LEU A 238 -36.72 15.62 31.65
CA LEU A 238 -36.19 16.98 31.80
C LEU A 238 -36.72 17.65 33.08
N PRO A 239 -35.87 17.88 34.09
CA PRO A 239 -36.16 18.69 35.27
C PRO A 239 -36.21 20.19 34.96
N GLU A 240 -36.65 20.99 35.95
CA GLU A 240 -36.66 22.45 35.88
C GLU A 240 -35.27 23.02 35.50
N GLY A 241 -35.28 23.98 34.57
CA GLY A 241 -34.09 24.62 34.01
C GLY A 241 -33.46 23.88 32.82
N TRP A 242 -33.76 22.60 32.60
CA TRP A 242 -33.29 21.84 31.43
C TRP A 242 -34.31 21.86 30.29
N LYS A 243 -33.82 22.00 29.06
CA LYS A 243 -34.64 21.97 27.84
C LYS A 243 -33.89 21.29 26.70
N ILE A 244 -34.63 20.59 25.86
CA ILE A 244 -34.16 20.14 24.54
C ILE A 244 -34.81 21.02 23.48
N GLY A 245 -33.99 21.61 22.62
CA GLY A 245 -34.44 22.43 21.50
C GLY A 245 -33.26 22.88 20.63
N ASN A 246 -33.51 23.09 19.34
CA ASN A 246 -32.47 23.43 18.36
C ASN A 246 -31.31 22.41 18.33
N ASN A 247 -31.60 21.12 18.51
CA ASN A 247 -30.61 20.04 18.56
C ASN A 247 -29.58 20.19 19.71
N LEU A 248 -30.00 20.78 20.82
CA LEU A 248 -29.16 20.98 22.01
C LEU A 248 -29.95 20.58 23.26
N LEU A 249 -29.28 19.88 24.18
CA LEU A 249 -29.70 19.81 25.58
C LEU A 249 -29.08 21.00 26.32
N SER A 250 -29.90 21.89 26.85
CA SER A 250 -29.44 23.13 27.49
C SER A 250 -29.98 23.29 28.90
N TYR A 251 -29.16 23.86 29.77
CA TYR A 251 -29.56 24.34 31.09
C TYR A 251 -29.47 25.86 31.14
N ASP A 252 -30.53 26.52 31.60
CA ASP A 252 -30.65 27.98 31.54
C ASP A 252 -30.25 28.73 32.84
N GLY A 253 -29.84 27.98 33.87
CA GLY A 253 -29.42 28.52 35.16
C GLY A 253 -30.56 28.80 36.15
N THR A 254 -31.81 28.48 35.82
CA THR A 254 -32.98 28.79 36.67
C THR A 254 -33.25 27.78 37.79
N GLY A 255 -32.68 26.57 37.74
CA GLY A 255 -32.80 25.56 38.79
C GLY A 255 -31.73 25.66 39.90
N GLY A 256 -31.94 24.94 41.02
CA GLY A 256 -31.00 24.88 42.14
C GLY A 256 -29.70 24.11 41.84
N GLN A 257 -28.66 24.27 42.68
CA GLN A 257 -27.45 23.44 42.61
C GLN A 257 -27.81 21.99 42.97
N TYR A 258 -27.24 21.00 42.25
CA TYR A 258 -27.56 19.58 42.40
C TYR A 258 -29.06 19.24 42.19
N TYR A 259 -29.79 20.03 41.40
CA TYR A 259 -31.17 19.71 41.04
C TYR A 259 -31.24 18.39 40.26
N LYS A 260 -32.41 17.71 40.35
CA LYS A 260 -32.67 16.36 39.81
C LYS A 260 -31.96 16.17 38.45
N PRO A 261 -31.21 15.10 38.23
CA PRO A 261 -30.49 14.96 36.98
C PRO A 261 -31.42 14.73 35.80
N VAL A 262 -31.02 15.19 34.61
CA VAL A 262 -31.64 14.76 33.35
C VAL A 262 -31.26 13.30 33.15
N SER A 263 -32.24 12.43 32.88
CA SER A 263 -31.98 11.01 32.69
C SER A 263 -32.68 10.41 31.48
N LEU A 264 -32.02 9.46 30.83
CA LEU A 264 -32.60 8.63 29.77
C LEU A 264 -32.36 7.16 30.12
N SER A 265 -33.43 6.36 30.19
CA SER A 265 -33.35 4.91 30.19
C SER A 265 -32.90 4.41 28.81
N ASN A 266 -31.84 3.62 28.78
CA ASN A 266 -31.17 3.20 27.57
C ASN A 266 -31.18 1.68 27.41
N GLU A 267 -30.79 1.21 26.22
CA GLU A 267 -30.66 -0.23 25.95
C GLU A 267 -29.69 -0.90 26.96
N PRO A 268 -29.99 -2.15 27.36
CA PRO A 268 -29.22 -2.83 28.39
C PRO A 268 -27.76 -3.04 27.96
N LEU A 269 -26.83 -2.79 28.88
CA LEU A 269 -25.41 -3.09 28.68
C LEU A 269 -25.13 -4.55 29.08
N VAL A 270 -24.04 -5.09 28.54
CA VAL A 270 -23.59 -6.46 28.79
C VAL A 270 -22.45 -6.43 29.78
N ASN A 271 -22.50 -7.27 30.82
CA ASN A 271 -21.45 -7.40 31.82
C ASN A 271 -20.07 -7.62 31.20
N ASP A 272 -19.04 -7.02 31.79
CA ASP A 272 -17.63 -7.09 31.41
C ASP A 272 -17.27 -6.54 30.01
N ASN A 273 -18.26 -6.11 29.22
CA ASN A 273 -18.01 -5.40 27.97
C ASN A 273 -17.51 -3.97 28.27
N GLU A 274 -16.57 -3.52 27.44
CA GLU A 274 -16.03 -2.18 27.49
C GLU A 274 -16.84 -1.24 26.60
N TYR A 275 -17.18 -0.07 27.13
CA TYR A 275 -17.98 0.95 26.48
C TYR A 275 -17.25 2.30 26.48
N VAL A 276 -17.59 3.15 25.51
CA VAL A 276 -17.16 4.54 25.45
C VAL A 276 -18.38 5.43 25.57
N LEU A 277 -18.37 6.29 26.60
CA LEU A 277 -19.27 7.44 26.70
C LEU A 277 -18.55 8.65 26.11
N GLU A 278 -19.19 9.31 25.16
CA GLU A 278 -18.69 10.49 24.46
C GLU A 278 -19.72 11.62 24.56
N VAL A 279 -19.29 12.80 25.01
CA VAL A 279 -20.13 13.97 25.24
C VAL A 279 -19.51 15.17 24.55
N THR A 280 -20.29 15.86 23.72
CA THR A 280 -19.86 17.10 23.08
C THR A 280 -20.58 18.29 23.70
N VAL A 281 -19.82 19.16 24.35
CA VAL A 281 -20.32 20.39 24.98
C VAL A 281 -20.11 21.55 24.02
N SER A 282 -21.18 22.25 23.68
CA SER A 282 -21.16 23.39 22.74
C SER A 282 -20.94 24.73 23.45
N SER A 283 -21.37 24.87 24.71
CA SER A 283 -21.11 26.06 25.52
C SER A 283 -21.20 25.73 27.00
N ILE A 284 -20.36 26.38 27.80
CA ILE A 284 -20.38 26.35 29.27
C ILE A 284 -19.84 27.69 29.76
N ASP A 285 -20.62 28.42 30.56
CA ASP A 285 -20.24 29.79 30.96
C ASP A 285 -19.39 29.84 32.23
N SER A 286 -19.51 28.84 33.10
CA SER A 286 -18.83 28.76 34.39
C SER A 286 -18.92 27.33 34.96
N GLY A 287 -18.02 26.98 35.88
CA GLY A 287 -18.11 25.72 36.62
C GLY A 287 -17.91 24.47 35.76
N ASN A 288 -18.59 23.38 36.13
CA ASN A 288 -18.52 22.09 35.47
C ASN A 288 -19.89 21.37 35.48
N ILE A 289 -20.04 20.41 34.58
CA ILE A 289 -21.16 19.45 34.56
C ILE A 289 -20.63 18.04 34.80
N SER A 290 -21.50 17.14 35.23
CA SER A 290 -21.22 15.71 35.30
C SER A 290 -22.12 14.93 34.36
N VAL A 291 -21.55 14.05 33.55
CA VAL A 291 -22.29 13.08 32.73
C VAL A 291 -21.88 11.67 33.15
N ALA A 292 -22.84 10.82 33.48
CA ALA A 292 -22.57 9.48 33.97
C ALA A 292 -23.47 8.42 33.34
N VAL A 293 -22.97 7.19 33.35
CA VAL A 293 -23.73 5.96 33.06
C VAL A 293 -23.89 5.18 34.35
N ASN A 294 -25.12 4.78 34.68
CA ASN A 294 -25.41 3.98 35.87
C ASN A 294 -26.68 3.12 35.67
N ASN A 295 -26.98 2.18 36.57
CA ASN A 295 -28.25 1.42 36.54
C ASN A 295 -29.44 2.19 37.12
N GLU A 296 -29.19 3.23 37.90
CA GLU A 296 -30.20 4.07 38.55
C GLU A 296 -30.00 5.53 38.15
N ALA A 297 -31.03 6.38 38.32
CA ALA A 297 -30.90 7.83 38.09
C ALA A 297 -30.16 8.52 39.26
N SER A 298 -28.94 8.08 39.55
CA SER A 298 -28.08 8.52 40.65
C SER A 298 -26.61 8.61 40.23
N PHE A 299 -25.87 9.57 40.79
CA PHE A 299 -24.41 9.68 40.66
C PHE A 299 -23.63 8.87 41.71
N THR A 300 -24.33 8.00 42.46
CA THR A 300 -23.68 7.11 43.41
C THR A 300 -23.09 5.90 42.67
N ASN A 301 -21.78 5.70 42.79
CA ASN A 301 -21.02 4.60 42.16
C ASN A 301 -21.33 4.41 40.65
N PRO A 302 -21.19 5.45 39.81
CA PRO A 302 -21.47 5.34 38.39
C PRO A 302 -20.50 4.39 37.71
N TRP A 303 -20.98 3.68 36.69
CA TRP A 303 -20.17 2.76 35.89
C TRP A 303 -19.12 3.50 35.07
N GLY A 304 -19.49 4.67 34.55
CA GLY A 304 -18.58 5.62 33.92
C GLY A 304 -19.05 7.05 34.19
N ARG A 305 -18.12 7.98 34.40
CA ARG A 305 -18.40 9.38 34.72
C ARG A 305 -17.40 10.32 34.05
N LEU A 306 -17.93 11.40 33.47
CA LEU A 306 -17.19 12.55 32.96
C LEU A 306 -17.56 13.77 33.79
N ASP A 307 -16.56 14.47 34.31
CA ASP A 307 -16.71 15.81 34.86
C ASP A 307 -16.11 16.79 33.84
N ILE A 308 -16.93 17.68 33.31
CA ILE A 308 -16.62 18.49 32.12
C ILE A 308 -16.73 19.98 32.48
N ASP A 309 -15.64 20.71 32.34
CA ASP A 309 -15.52 22.14 32.64
C ASP A 309 -15.17 22.99 31.41
N SER A 310 -15.10 22.38 30.22
CA SER A 310 -14.73 23.06 28.98
C SER A 310 -15.59 22.66 27.79
N VAL A 311 -15.68 23.56 26.81
CA VAL A 311 -16.22 23.28 25.47
C VAL A 311 -15.36 22.23 24.76
N GLY A 312 -15.98 21.40 23.92
CA GLY A 312 -15.31 20.37 23.13
C GLY A 312 -15.88 18.97 23.35
N THR A 313 -15.20 17.98 22.80
CA THR A 313 -15.60 16.57 22.88
C THR A 313 -14.83 15.83 23.96
N HIS A 314 -15.56 15.28 24.93
CA HIS A 314 -15.03 14.58 26.11
C HIS A 314 -15.41 13.11 26.07
N LYS A 315 -14.47 12.22 26.42
CA LYS A 315 -14.67 10.76 26.30
C LYS A 315 -14.15 10.03 27.54
N ILE A 316 -14.91 9.07 28.03
CA ILE A 316 -14.44 8.09 29.01
C ILE A 316 -14.74 6.68 28.51
N LYS A 317 -13.79 5.79 28.79
CA LYS A 317 -13.90 4.36 28.57
C LYS A 317 -14.13 3.66 29.91
N PHE A 318 -15.12 2.77 29.99
CA PHE A 318 -15.44 2.05 31.21
C PHE A 318 -15.93 0.63 30.89
N LYS A 319 -15.86 -0.27 31.87
CA LYS A 319 -16.45 -1.61 31.77
C LYS A 319 -17.78 -1.65 32.51
N ALA A 320 -18.81 -2.22 31.88
CA ALA A 320 -20.08 -2.41 32.55
C ALA A 320 -19.93 -3.49 33.65
N PRO A 321 -20.23 -3.19 34.92
CA PRO A 321 -20.02 -4.12 36.04
C PRO A 321 -21.13 -5.17 36.19
N ALA A 322 -22.21 -5.05 35.43
CA ALA A 322 -23.31 -6.00 35.38
C ALA A 322 -24.06 -5.87 34.05
N SER A 323 -24.78 -6.92 33.66
CA SER A 323 -25.74 -6.85 32.56
C SER A 323 -27.05 -6.24 33.06
N GLY A 324 -27.59 -5.24 32.36
CA GLY A 324 -28.85 -4.62 32.75
C GLY A 324 -29.10 -3.27 32.09
N GLU A 325 -30.30 -2.73 32.30
CA GLU A 325 -30.70 -1.41 31.83
C GLU A 325 -29.73 -0.35 32.37
N ALA A 326 -29.19 0.47 31.48
CA ALA A 326 -28.36 1.61 31.85
C ALA A 326 -29.14 2.91 31.68
N ARG A 327 -28.79 3.89 32.49
CA ARG A 327 -29.29 5.25 32.44
C ARG A 327 -28.14 6.19 32.15
N ILE A 328 -28.37 7.09 31.20
CA ILE A 328 -27.50 8.24 30.96
C ILE A 328 -28.01 9.37 31.85
N ILE A 329 -27.10 10.00 32.57
CA ILE A 329 -27.44 10.97 33.60
C ILE A 329 -26.59 12.22 33.37
N VAL A 330 -27.23 13.38 33.27
CA VAL A 330 -26.56 14.67 33.14
C VAL A 330 -26.93 15.54 34.34
N GLN A 331 -25.92 16.10 34.99
CA GLN A 331 -26.08 16.98 36.14
C GLN A 331 -25.27 18.26 35.99
N ASN A 332 -25.91 19.34 36.39
CA ASN A 332 -25.28 20.64 36.55
C ASN A 332 -24.81 20.79 38.00
N ASN A 333 -23.52 21.09 38.21
CA ASN A 333 -22.92 21.11 39.55
C ASN A 333 -22.88 22.49 40.20
N ASN A 334 -23.26 23.56 39.49
CA ASN A 334 -23.11 24.94 39.96
C ASN A 334 -24.42 25.72 39.81
N ALA A 335 -24.82 26.46 40.84
CA ALA A 335 -26.01 27.32 40.75
C ALA A 335 -25.83 28.38 39.64
N GLN A 336 -26.90 28.71 38.92
CA GLN A 336 -26.93 29.77 37.90
C GLN A 336 -26.03 29.57 36.66
N GLN A 337 -25.35 28.42 36.55
CA GLN A 337 -24.57 28.03 35.37
C GLN A 337 -25.46 27.88 34.14
N LYS A 338 -24.96 28.25 32.96
CA LYS A 338 -25.56 27.92 31.66
C LYS A 338 -24.66 26.99 30.88
N VAL A 339 -25.25 25.96 30.33
CA VAL A 339 -24.54 24.94 29.55
C VAL A 339 -25.42 24.46 28.39
N SER A 340 -24.80 24.13 27.28
CA SER A 340 -25.43 23.45 26.14
C SER A 340 -24.57 22.28 25.69
N ILE A 341 -25.22 21.13 25.46
CA ILE A 341 -24.61 19.87 25.00
C ILE A 341 -25.21 19.56 23.62
N SER A 342 -24.36 19.30 22.63
CA SER A 342 -24.79 19.02 21.25
C SER A 342 -24.92 17.55 20.94
N SER A 343 -24.21 16.68 21.66
CA SER A 343 -24.42 15.24 21.55
C SER A 343 -23.94 14.46 22.75
N ILE A 344 -24.61 13.34 23.02
CA ILE A 344 -24.14 12.26 23.90
C ILE A 344 -24.24 10.94 23.13
N CYS A 345 -23.15 10.18 23.12
CA CYS A 345 -23.04 8.86 22.50
C CYS A 345 -22.57 7.84 23.54
N LEU A 346 -23.20 6.66 23.54
CA LEU A 346 -22.73 5.48 24.27
C LEU A 346 -22.66 4.32 23.30
N ARG A 347 -21.51 3.67 23.20
CA ARG A 347 -21.31 2.52 22.30
C ARG A 347 -20.28 1.55 22.87
N PRO A 348 -20.30 0.26 22.46
CA PRO A 348 -19.17 -0.63 22.70
C PRO A 348 -17.87 0.02 22.23
N ALA A 349 -16.79 -0.13 22.99
CA ALA A 349 -15.50 0.49 22.67
C ALA A 349 -14.91 0.03 21.33
N THR A 350 -15.38 -1.12 20.84
CA THR A 350 -14.99 -1.78 19.59
C THR A 350 -15.87 -1.39 18.40
N GLU A 351 -17.00 -0.74 18.63
CA GLU A 351 -17.92 -0.29 17.58
C GLU A 351 -17.61 1.13 17.13
N GLN A 352 -17.51 1.38 15.83
CA GLN A 352 -17.27 2.70 15.25
C GLN A 352 -18.08 2.95 13.99
N VAL A 353 -18.48 4.20 13.75
CA VAL A 353 -19.09 4.61 12.48
C VAL A 353 -18.03 4.59 11.38
N ILE A 354 -18.35 3.97 10.25
CA ILE A 354 -17.46 3.91 9.08
C ILE A 354 -17.49 5.26 8.36
N THR A 355 -16.52 6.13 8.68
CA THR A 355 -16.32 7.43 8.05
C THR A 355 -15.14 7.45 7.06
N SER A 356 -14.30 6.43 7.11
CA SER A 356 -13.22 6.15 6.16
C SER A 356 -13.05 4.64 6.05
N ARG A 357 -12.75 4.15 4.83
CA ARG A 357 -12.42 2.75 4.60
C ARG A 357 -11.53 2.53 3.39
N LYS A 358 -10.86 1.37 3.34
CA LYS A 358 -10.22 0.86 2.12
C LYS A 358 -11.02 -0.30 1.54
N ASP A 359 -11.44 -0.19 0.29
CA ASP A 359 -12.12 -1.28 -0.41
C ASP A 359 -11.09 -2.17 -1.13
N LEU A 360 -11.29 -3.49 -1.07
CA LEU A 360 -10.39 -4.48 -1.65
C LEU A 360 -10.94 -5.01 -2.96
N VAL A 361 -10.14 -4.92 -4.03
CA VAL A 361 -10.43 -5.56 -5.31
C VAL A 361 -9.47 -6.72 -5.57
N PHE A 362 -10.00 -7.86 -6.02
CA PHE A 362 -9.22 -9.06 -6.33
C PHE A 362 -9.87 -9.88 -7.45
N LEU A 363 -9.08 -10.72 -8.11
CA LEU A 363 -9.53 -11.68 -9.11
C LEU A 363 -9.79 -13.02 -8.42
N GLU A 364 -10.96 -13.61 -8.62
CA GLU A 364 -11.32 -14.95 -8.16
C GLU A 364 -11.43 -15.87 -9.38
N SER A 365 -10.77 -17.03 -9.36
CA SER A 365 -10.81 -18.02 -10.45
C SER A 365 -11.13 -19.40 -9.91
N TRP A 366 -11.97 -20.17 -10.62
CA TRP A 366 -12.37 -21.51 -10.18
C TRP A 366 -12.69 -22.43 -11.35
N HIS A 367 -12.67 -23.74 -11.07
CA HIS A 367 -13.07 -24.77 -12.01
C HIS A 367 -14.54 -25.12 -11.81
N GLU A 368 -15.30 -25.22 -12.90
CA GLU A 368 -16.73 -25.55 -12.83
C GLU A 368 -17.16 -26.40 -14.03
N LYS A 369 -18.00 -27.40 -13.78
CA LYS A 369 -18.62 -28.17 -14.86
C LYS A 369 -19.57 -27.28 -15.63
N ILE A 370 -19.44 -27.25 -16.95
CA ILE A 370 -20.35 -26.48 -17.81
C ILE A 370 -21.81 -26.95 -17.62
N ALA A 371 -22.01 -28.25 -17.40
CA ALA A 371 -23.32 -28.86 -17.22
C ALA A 371 -24.07 -28.40 -15.95
N ASP A 372 -23.36 -27.95 -14.90
CA ASP A 372 -24.01 -27.60 -13.62
C ASP A 372 -24.88 -26.35 -13.74
N LYS A 373 -24.55 -25.42 -14.64
CA LYS A 373 -25.34 -24.21 -14.95
C LYS A 373 -25.78 -24.12 -16.41
N ASP A 374 -25.40 -25.10 -17.23
CA ASP A 374 -25.67 -25.14 -18.67
C ASP A 374 -25.26 -23.85 -19.41
N VAL A 375 -24.14 -23.24 -19.02
CA VAL A 375 -23.66 -21.95 -19.57
C VAL A 375 -22.16 -21.99 -19.82
N VAL A 376 -21.72 -21.31 -20.89
CA VAL A 376 -20.30 -21.05 -21.17
C VAL A 376 -20.10 -19.55 -21.38
N TYR A 377 -18.98 -19.04 -20.88
CA TYR A 377 -18.61 -17.63 -21.00
C TYR A 377 -17.38 -17.47 -21.90
N PRO A 378 -17.30 -16.44 -22.76
CA PRO A 378 -16.07 -16.09 -23.45
C PRO A 378 -14.91 -15.93 -22.46
N LEU A 379 -13.80 -16.62 -22.74
CA LEU A 379 -12.56 -16.58 -21.94
C LEU A 379 -12.74 -16.99 -20.46
N GLY A 380 -13.88 -17.60 -20.10
CA GLY A 380 -14.22 -17.90 -18.70
C GLY A 380 -14.67 -16.69 -17.88
N ASN A 381 -14.87 -15.52 -18.49
CA ASN A 381 -15.27 -14.29 -17.82
C ASN A 381 -16.76 -14.29 -17.47
N VAL A 382 -17.13 -14.56 -16.21
CA VAL A 382 -18.56 -14.56 -15.81
C VAL A 382 -19.14 -13.14 -15.69
N GLN A 383 -18.34 -12.11 -15.94
CA GLN A 383 -18.71 -10.70 -15.97
C GLN A 383 -18.53 -10.10 -17.38
N PHE A 384 -18.45 -10.92 -18.41
CA PHE A 384 -18.27 -10.46 -19.78
C PHE A 384 -19.36 -9.46 -20.19
N GLY A 385 -18.97 -8.27 -20.65
CA GLY A 385 -19.91 -7.16 -20.82
C GLY A 385 -20.50 -6.97 -22.22
N ALA A 386 -20.01 -7.70 -23.23
CA ALA A 386 -20.51 -7.58 -24.61
C ALA A 386 -21.59 -8.63 -24.93
N SER A 387 -22.61 -8.23 -25.70
CA SER A 387 -23.71 -9.11 -26.14
C SER A 387 -23.38 -10.00 -27.34
N ASN A 388 -22.15 -9.91 -27.86
CA ASN A 388 -21.67 -10.74 -28.96
C ASN A 388 -20.20 -11.11 -28.74
N TYR A 389 -19.83 -12.32 -29.14
CA TYR A 389 -18.43 -12.75 -29.21
C TYR A 389 -18.23 -13.65 -30.43
N GLU A 390 -17.30 -13.29 -31.32
CA GLU A 390 -17.00 -14.05 -32.55
C GLU A 390 -18.22 -14.41 -33.42
N GLY A 391 -19.17 -13.48 -33.50
CA GLY A 391 -20.42 -13.65 -34.24
C GLY A 391 -21.47 -14.49 -33.52
N ILE A 392 -21.22 -14.91 -32.27
CA ILE A 392 -22.17 -15.63 -31.42
C ILE A 392 -22.89 -14.62 -30.53
N GLY A 393 -24.23 -14.56 -30.64
CA GLY A 393 -25.05 -13.76 -29.73
C GLY A 393 -25.06 -14.35 -28.31
N LEU A 394 -24.93 -13.47 -27.31
CA LEU A 394 -24.84 -13.82 -25.90
C LEU A 394 -26.03 -13.26 -25.11
N ALA A 395 -26.36 -13.90 -23.99
CA ALA A 395 -27.45 -13.52 -23.09
C ALA A 395 -26.92 -13.33 -21.66
N ASN A 396 -27.53 -12.40 -20.90
CA ASN A 396 -27.09 -12.03 -19.54
C ASN A 396 -28.07 -12.42 -18.42
N ASN A 397 -29.03 -13.29 -18.74
CA ASN A 397 -30.09 -13.77 -17.84
C ASN A 397 -30.05 -15.30 -17.66
N LEU A 398 -28.88 -15.92 -17.87
CA LEU A 398 -28.69 -17.37 -17.82
C LEU A 398 -28.44 -17.91 -16.40
N VAL A 399 -28.05 -17.04 -15.47
CA VAL A 399 -27.71 -17.35 -14.07
C VAL A 399 -28.26 -16.28 -13.14
N ALA A 400 -28.30 -16.55 -11.83
CA ALA A 400 -28.66 -15.55 -10.83
C ALA A 400 -27.68 -14.35 -10.86
N GLN A 401 -28.17 -13.14 -10.60
CA GLN A 401 -27.36 -11.92 -10.68
C GLN A 401 -26.15 -11.96 -9.74
N GLY A 402 -26.31 -12.51 -8.53
CA GLY A 402 -25.25 -12.64 -7.53
C GLY A 402 -24.02 -13.44 -7.99
N TYR A 403 -24.18 -14.30 -9.00
CA TYR A 403 -23.08 -15.06 -9.59
C TYR A 403 -22.06 -14.18 -10.34
N SER A 404 -22.53 -13.09 -10.97
CA SER A 404 -21.68 -12.13 -11.71
C SER A 404 -21.41 -10.83 -10.93
N ALA A 405 -21.99 -10.66 -9.73
CA ALA A 405 -21.84 -9.45 -8.93
C ALA A 405 -20.37 -9.23 -8.48
N PHE A 406 -19.92 -7.97 -8.47
CA PHE A 406 -18.61 -7.62 -7.91
C PHE A 406 -18.55 -7.87 -6.39
N GLY A 407 -19.62 -7.55 -5.68
CA GLY A 407 -19.69 -7.66 -4.22
C GLY A 407 -21.14 -7.82 -3.76
N GLU A 408 -21.35 -7.87 -2.46
CA GLU A 408 -22.68 -7.93 -1.84
C GLU A 408 -23.54 -6.70 -2.18
N TRP A 409 -22.88 -5.53 -2.30
CA TRP A 409 -23.47 -4.24 -2.65
C TRP A 409 -23.90 -4.12 -4.12
N ASP A 410 -23.47 -5.02 -5.01
CA ASP A 410 -23.70 -4.93 -6.44
C ASP A 410 -24.94 -5.73 -6.87
N THR A 411 -26.02 -5.01 -7.14
CA THR A 411 -27.30 -5.57 -7.60
C THR A 411 -27.50 -5.51 -9.12
N ASN A 412 -26.55 -4.95 -9.87
CA ASN A 412 -26.76 -4.57 -11.26
C ASN A 412 -25.92 -5.39 -12.26
N THR A 413 -24.68 -5.77 -11.89
CA THR A 413 -23.79 -6.42 -12.85
C THR A 413 -24.27 -7.82 -13.20
N LYS A 414 -24.34 -8.11 -14.51
CA LYS A 414 -24.65 -9.41 -15.10
C LYS A 414 -23.63 -9.71 -16.19
N GLY A 415 -23.21 -10.96 -16.32
CA GLY A 415 -22.32 -11.39 -17.39
C GLY A 415 -23.07 -11.98 -18.58
N TYR A 416 -22.62 -11.66 -19.78
CA TYR A 416 -23.11 -12.23 -21.03
C TYR A 416 -22.40 -13.56 -21.32
N GLY A 417 -23.19 -14.64 -21.39
CA GLY A 417 -22.73 -15.98 -21.76
C GLY A 417 -23.67 -16.62 -22.78
N VAL A 418 -23.47 -17.89 -23.07
CA VAL A 418 -24.38 -18.65 -23.94
C VAL A 418 -24.74 -19.98 -23.32
N LYS A 419 -26.00 -20.39 -23.51
CA LYS A 419 -26.52 -21.65 -23.02
C LYS A 419 -25.89 -22.81 -23.80
N TRP A 420 -25.25 -23.75 -23.10
CA TRP A 420 -24.41 -24.78 -23.72
C TRP A 420 -25.24 -25.81 -24.48
N SER A 421 -26.33 -26.29 -23.88
CA SER A 421 -27.24 -27.28 -24.46
C SER A 421 -27.93 -26.83 -25.76
N THR A 422 -28.13 -25.53 -25.94
CA THR A 422 -28.79 -24.96 -27.13
C THR A 422 -27.80 -24.44 -28.19
N LEU A 423 -26.49 -24.43 -27.89
CA LEU A 423 -25.47 -23.96 -28.82
C LEU A 423 -25.31 -24.93 -29.99
N SER A 424 -25.24 -24.41 -31.22
CA SER A 424 -25.01 -25.23 -32.42
C SER A 424 -23.67 -25.97 -32.35
N ALA A 425 -23.56 -27.11 -33.01
CA ALA A 425 -22.32 -27.90 -33.03
C ALA A 425 -21.11 -27.07 -33.51
N ALA A 426 -21.29 -26.27 -34.57
CA ALA A 426 -20.24 -25.39 -35.11
C ALA A 426 -19.78 -24.33 -34.08
N ASN A 427 -20.71 -23.73 -33.34
CA ASN A 427 -20.36 -22.73 -32.32
C ASN A 427 -19.77 -23.38 -31.06
N ARG A 428 -20.17 -24.60 -30.68
CA ARG A 428 -19.49 -25.36 -29.61
C ARG A 428 -18.03 -25.60 -29.97
N VAL A 429 -17.75 -26.00 -31.20
CA VAL A 429 -16.38 -26.24 -31.68
C VAL A 429 -15.52 -24.98 -31.59
N LYS A 430 -16.08 -23.77 -31.85
CA LYS A 430 -15.34 -22.51 -31.62
C LYS A 430 -14.88 -22.35 -30.17
N PHE A 431 -15.77 -22.61 -29.22
CA PHE A 431 -15.44 -22.54 -27.80
C PHE A 431 -14.43 -23.62 -27.37
N LEU A 432 -14.53 -24.83 -27.91
CA LEU A 432 -13.65 -25.95 -27.54
C LEU A 432 -12.24 -25.84 -28.13
N LYS A 433 -12.12 -25.37 -29.38
CA LYS A 433 -10.83 -25.28 -30.10
C LYS A 433 -9.93 -24.17 -29.60
N ASN A 434 -10.49 -23.09 -29.05
CA ASN A 434 -9.69 -21.99 -28.55
C ASN A 434 -9.25 -22.27 -27.09
N PRO A 435 -7.95 -22.53 -26.84
CA PRO A 435 -7.47 -22.82 -25.49
C PRO A 435 -7.59 -21.64 -24.52
N GLU A 436 -7.74 -20.40 -25.02
CA GLU A 436 -7.95 -19.21 -24.18
C GLU A 436 -9.31 -19.20 -23.47
N HIS A 437 -10.25 -20.04 -23.90
CA HIS A 437 -11.51 -20.26 -23.18
C HIS A 437 -11.36 -21.13 -21.93
N ASN A 438 -10.17 -21.71 -21.72
CA ASN A 438 -9.83 -22.56 -20.58
C ASN A 438 -10.85 -23.69 -20.36
N ILE A 439 -11.28 -24.34 -21.45
CA ILE A 439 -12.17 -25.49 -21.41
C ILE A 439 -11.35 -26.78 -21.60
N TYR A 440 -11.57 -27.75 -20.73
CA TYR A 440 -11.01 -29.09 -20.88
C TYR A 440 -12.08 -30.17 -20.60
N TYR A 441 -11.87 -31.36 -21.16
CA TYR A 441 -12.70 -32.52 -20.88
C TYR A 441 -12.06 -33.39 -19.79
N ASP A 442 -12.79 -33.65 -18.72
CA ASP A 442 -12.41 -34.60 -17.68
C ASP A 442 -13.03 -35.98 -17.99
N PRO A 443 -12.23 -36.98 -18.43
CA PRO A 443 -12.76 -38.30 -18.78
C PRO A 443 -13.27 -39.08 -17.57
N GLU A 444 -12.77 -38.80 -16.36
CA GLU A 444 -13.23 -39.44 -15.12
C GLU A 444 -14.64 -38.98 -14.76
N ALA A 445 -14.86 -37.66 -14.80
CA ALA A 445 -16.17 -37.07 -14.53
C ALA A 445 -17.11 -37.07 -15.75
N LYS A 446 -16.62 -37.45 -16.94
CA LYS A 446 -17.31 -37.37 -18.23
C LYS A 446 -17.93 -36.00 -18.49
N ALA A 447 -17.22 -34.93 -18.13
CA ALA A 447 -17.75 -33.58 -18.13
C ALA A 447 -16.77 -32.57 -18.74
N TYR A 448 -17.33 -31.57 -19.43
CA TYR A 448 -16.58 -30.36 -19.80
C TYR A 448 -16.46 -29.45 -18.59
N ILE A 449 -15.23 -29.07 -18.28
CA ILE A 449 -14.91 -28.12 -17.22
C ILE A 449 -14.44 -26.84 -17.88
N GLN A 450 -14.97 -25.71 -17.44
CA GLN A 450 -14.42 -24.40 -17.78
C GLN A 450 -13.75 -23.81 -16.55
N VAL A 451 -12.51 -23.31 -16.69
CA VAL A 451 -11.93 -22.45 -15.67
C VAL A 451 -12.49 -21.05 -15.85
N ARG A 452 -13.26 -20.61 -14.88
CA ARG A 452 -13.95 -19.33 -14.87
C ARG A 452 -13.22 -18.33 -13.99
N TYR A 453 -13.53 -17.05 -14.17
CA TYR A 453 -13.06 -16.00 -13.28
C TYR A 453 -14.07 -14.87 -13.14
N ARG A 454 -13.94 -14.11 -12.05
CA ARG A 454 -14.59 -12.81 -11.83
C ARG A 454 -13.68 -11.86 -11.05
N VAL A 455 -13.89 -10.58 -11.23
CA VAL A 455 -13.39 -9.54 -10.34
C VAL A 455 -14.37 -9.37 -9.18
N ARG A 456 -13.85 -9.37 -7.96
CA ARG A 456 -14.60 -9.10 -6.74
C ARG A 456 -14.15 -7.80 -6.09
N VAL A 457 -15.09 -7.09 -5.49
CA VAL A 457 -14.84 -5.88 -4.69
C VAL A 457 -15.58 -5.97 -3.35
N VAL A 458 -14.81 -6.07 -2.28
CA VAL A 458 -15.31 -6.17 -0.90
C VAL A 458 -15.23 -4.79 -0.25
N GLU A 459 -16.34 -4.32 0.33
CA GLU A 459 -16.35 -3.08 1.11
C GLU A 459 -15.44 -3.23 2.33
N GLY A 460 -14.57 -2.24 2.58
CA GLY A 460 -13.76 -2.23 3.80
C GLY A 460 -14.61 -2.03 5.06
N LEU A 461 -14.18 -2.59 6.18
CA LEU A 461 -14.80 -2.36 7.50
C LEU A 461 -14.15 -1.18 8.25
N GLY A 462 -13.25 -0.48 7.55
CA GLY A 462 -12.40 0.63 7.97
C GLY A 462 -11.15 0.63 7.08
N ASP A 463 -10.05 1.24 7.53
CA ASP A 463 -8.85 1.41 6.68
C ASP A 463 -7.82 0.26 6.78
N ASN A 464 -7.92 -0.60 7.80
CA ASN A 464 -6.88 -1.57 8.14
C ASN A 464 -7.16 -2.98 7.60
N TRP A 465 -6.32 -3.45 6.68
CA TRP A 465 -6.33 -4.82 6.16
C TRP A 465 -5.11 -5.59 6.65
N ASN A 466 -5.25 -6.89 6.92
CA ASN A 466 -4.10 -7.76 7.20
C ASN A 466 -3.82 -8.64 5.99
N ASN A 467 -2.56 -9.07 5.85
CA ASN A 467 -2.16 -10.15 4.93
C ASN A 467 -2.79 -9.98 3.53
N ASN A 468 -2.79 -8.75 3.01
CA ASN A 468 -3.40 -8.40 1.71
C ASN A 468 -2.47 -8.71 0.53
N ARG A 469 -1.25 -9.19 0.80
CA ARG A 469 -0.24 -9.63 -0.16
C ARG A 469 0.12 -11.09 0.09
N PHE A 470 0.59 -11.75 -0.95
CA PHE A 470 1.00 -13.15 -0.90
C PHE A 470 2.29 -13.30 -0.11
N LEU A 471 2.48 -14.53 0.39
CA LEU A 471 3.71 -15.09 0.93
C LEU A 471 4.00 -14.79 2.41
N ALA A 472 3.86 -15.86 3.20
CA ALA A 472 4.33 -16.13 4.56
C ALA A 472 4.52 -14.94 5.53
N PRO A 473 3.44 -14.37 6.07
CA PRO A 473 3.47 -13.84 7.43
C PRO A 473 4.03 -14.88 8.40
N GLN A 474 4.72 -14.45 9.46
CA GLN A 474 5.23 -15.34 10.51
C GLN A 474 4.12 -16.08 11.30
N THR A 475 2.84 -15.99 10.89
CA THR A 475 1.63 -16.53 11.55
C THR A 475 0.59 -17.03 10.54
N VAL A 476 -0.42 -17.78 11.01
CA VAL A 476 -1.52 -18.34 10.17
C VAL A 476 -2.23 -17.20 9.42
N SER A 477 -2.16 -17.20 8.09
CA SER A 477 -2.63 -16.07 7.28
C SER A 477 -3.96 -16.38 6.61
N TYR A 478 -4.97 -15.60 6.95
CA TYR A 478 -6.26 -15.58 6.26
C TYR A 478 -6.34 -14.30 5.43
N PHE A 479 -7.06 -14.37 4.30
CA PHE A 479 -7.42 -13.16 3.58
C PHE A 479 -8.58 -12.48 4.31
N HIS A 480 -8.29 -11.45 5.11
CA HIS A 480 -9.26 -10.88 6.04
C HIS A 480 -9.05 -9.38 6.31
N TYR A 481 -10.06 -8.78 6.91
CA TYR A 481 -9.96 -7.46 7.53
C TYR A 481 -9.34 -7.58 8.95
N LEU A 482 -8.58 -6.57 9.40
CA LEU A 482 -8.02 -6.54 10.77
C LEU A 482 -9.09 -6.16 11.80
N GLY A 483 -9.54 -7.12 12.61
CA GLY A 483 -10.19 -6.82 13.89
C GLY A 483 -9.15 -6.49 14.97
N SER A 484 -9.50 -5.69 15.97
CA SER A 484 -8.65 -5.49 17.16
C SER A 484 -8.54 -6.82 17.93
N ASP A 485 -7.31 -7.25 18.22
CA ASP A 485 -6.97 -8.34 19.14
C ASP A 485 -7.70 -9.68 18.92
N ASN A 486 -7.25 -10.49 17.95
CA ASN A 486 -7.48 -11.94 17.82
C ASN A 486 -8.93 -12.50 17.91
N ALA A 487 -9.98 -11.71 18.15
CA ALA A 487 -11.26 -12.22 18.66
C ALA A 487 -12.39 -12.37 17.63
N ALA A 488 -12.38 -11.70 16.48
CA ALA A 488 -13.31 -12.01 15.38
C ALA A 488 -12.77 -11.55 14.02
N ASN A 489 -11.99 -12.41 13.36
CA ASN A 489 -11.48 -12.10 12.02
C ASN A 489 -12.62 -12.14 10.98
N SER A 490 -13.02 -10.98 10.47
CA SER A 490 -13.90 -10.82 9.31
C SER A 490 -13.20 -11.33 8.04
N ARG A 491 -13.35 -12.63 7.77
CA ARG A 491 -12.69 -13.34 6.65
C ARG A 491 -13.47 -13.16 5.36
N ILE A 492 -12.73 -13.00 4.26
CA ILE A 492 -13.32 -12.99 2.93
C ILE A 492 -13.75 -14.41 2.57
N ILE A 493 -15.03 -14.56 2.24
CA ILE A 493 -15.63 -15.84 1.90
C ILE A 493 -15.30 -16.25 0.47
N THR A 494 -15.01 -17.53 0.25
CA THR A 494 -14.88 -18.10 -1.09
C THR A 494 -16.25 -18.23 -1.77
N ARG A 495 -16.43 -17.69 -2.98
CA ARG A 495 -17.69 -17.83 -3.73
C ARG A 495 -17.64 -18.90 -4.81
N GLY A 496 -16.62 -18.90 -5.68
CA GLY A 496 -16.48 -19.83 -6.82
C GLY A 496 -17.79 -20.08 -7.60
N GLN A 497 -18.25 -21.33 -7.70
CA GLN A 497 -19.48 -21.68 -8.43
C GLN A 497 -20.80 -21.26 -7.75
N LEU A 498 -20.77 -20.64 -6.57
CA LEU A 498 -21.99 -20.32 -5.82
C LEU A 498 -22.67 -19.05 -6.36
N ASP A 499 -24.00 -19.04 -6.30
CA ASP A 499 -24.83 -17.87 -6.65
C ASP A 499 -24.94 -16.86 -5.50
N THR A 500 -24.60 -17.27 -4.27
CA THR A 500 -24.58 -16.41 -3.08
C THR A 500 -23.47 -15.37 -3.18
N ASN A 501 -23.81 -14.10 -2.91
CA ASN A 501 -22.88 -12.97 -3.00
C ASN A 501 -22.46 -12.41 -1.62
N LEU A 502 -22.36 -13.25 -0.59
CA LEU A 502 -21.84 -12.83 0.71
C LEU A 502 -20.33 -12.57 0.61
N ASP A 503 -19.85 -11.43 1.12
CA ASP A 503 -18.44 -11.05 1.05
C ASP A 503 -17.63 -11.51 2.25
N VAL A 504 -18.18 -11.37 3.45
CA VAL A 504 -17.47 -11.56 4.72
C VAL A 504 -18.27 -12.49 5.64
N SER A 505 -17.60 -13.39 6.37
CA SER A 505 -18.24 -14.22 7.40
C SER A 505 -18.03 -13.65 8.80
N ASN A 506 -19.10 -13.51 9.58
CA ASN A 506 -19.03 -13.26 11.02
C ASN A 506 -18.78 -14.61 11.70
N VAL A 507 -17.62 -14.80 12.36
CA VAL A 507 -17.28 -16.09 12.95
C VAL A 507 -17.75 -16.15 14.39
N THR A 508 -18.89 -16.81 14.65
CA THR A 508 -19.11 -17.49 15.94
C THR A 508 -18.41 -18.85 15.90
N SER A 509 -17.90 -19.32 17.05
CA SER A 509 -17.04 -20.51 17.16
C SER A 509 -17.66 -21.75 16.49
N GLY A 510 -17.22 -22.07 15.27
CA GLY A 510 -17.75 -23.16 14.43
C GLY A 510 -17.56 -22.93 12.93
N ASP A 511 -17.61 -21.66 12.48
CA ASP A 511 -17.54 -21.27 11.06
C ASP A 511 -16.12 -21.01 10.52
N TYR A 512 -15.09 -21.55 11.19
CA TYR A 512 -13.68 -21.33 10.88
C TYR A 512 -13.23 -21.81 9.48
N VAL A 513 -14.13 -22.29 8.63
CA VAL A 513 -13.88 -23.16 7.47
C VAL A 513 -14.13 -22.52 6.09
N ASN A 514 -14.65 -21.28 6.00
CA ASN A 514 -15.16 -20.72 4.74
C ASN A 514 -14.29 -19.63 4.07
N GLY A 515 -13.09 -19.37 4.58
CA GLY A 515 -12.21 -18.29 4.11
C GLY A 515 -11.06 -18.72 3.21
N TYR A 516 -10.46 -17.74 2.55
CA TYR A 516 -9.20 -17.88 1.81
C TYR A 516 -7.99 -18.00 2.74
N VAL A 517 -7.10 -18.95 2.44
CA VAL A 517 -5.80 -19.20 3.11
C VAL A 517 -4.68 -19.37 2.08
N CYS A 518 -3.44 -19.21 2.51
CA CYS A 518 -2.23 -19.51 1.73
C CYS A 518 -1.27 -20.38 2.56
N LYS A 519 -0.16 -20.83 1.95
CA LYS A 519 0.87 -21.62 2.66
C LYS A 519 1.34 -20.92 3.94
N SER A 520 1.37 -21.66 5.06
CA SER A 520 1.82 -21.18 6.37
C SER A 520 3.14 -21.85 6.77
N PRO A 521 4.09 -21.13 7.42
CA PRO A 521 5.34 -21.71 7.90
C PRO A 521 5.18 -22.70 9.07
N TYR A 522 4.01 -22.79 9.71
CA TYR A 522 3.74 -23.73 10.82
C TYR A 522 3.11 -25.06 10.38
N ASP A 523 3.30 -25.48 9.13
CA ASP A 523 2.77 -26.75 8.59
C ASP A 523 1.25 -26.97 8.72
N LEU A 524 0.46 -25.93 9.01
CA LEU A 524 -1.00 -26.07 9.06
C LEU A 524 -1.62 -26.31 7.67
N PHE A 525 -0.92 -25.86 6.62
CA PHE A 525 -1.36 -25.89 5.23
C PHE A 525 -0.19 -26.25 4.28
N PRO A 526 0.49 -27.40 4.46
CA PRO A 526 1.73 -27.72 3.76
C PRO A 526 1.48 -27.98 2.26
N ASP A 527 0.29 -28.46 1.91
CA ASP A 527 -0.14 -28.77 0.54
C ASP A 527 -0.56 -27.53 -0.27
N LYS A 528 -0.49 -26.33 0.32
CA LYS A 528 -0.94 -25.09 -0.30
C LYS A 528 0.22 -24.33 -0.92
N ASP A 529 -0.03 -23.69 -2.06
CA ASP A 529 0.91 -22.79 -2.73
C ASP A 529 0.98 -21.44 -1.97
N SER A 530 2.15 -20.81 -2.00
CA SER A 530 2.40 -19.53 -1.34
C SER A 530 2.11 -18.33 -2.26
N SER A 531 1.95 -18.56 -3.56
CA SER A 531 1.77 -17.53 -4.60
C SER A 531 0.31 -17.10 -4.84
N HIS A 532 -0.68 -17.79 -4.27
CA HIS A 532 -2.10 -17.43 -4.39
C HIS A 532 -2.90 -17.80 -3.13
N TRP A 533 -4.09 -17.20 -3.00
CA TRP A 533 -5.05 -17.56 -1.97
C TRP A 533 -5.96 -18.68 -2.45
N GLN A 534 -6.33 -19.60 -1.56
CA GLN A 534 -7.20 -20.73 -1.88
C GLN A 534 -8.12 -21.10 -0.71
N PRO A 535 -9.25 -21.79 -0.95
CA PRO A 535 -10.12 -22.23 0.12
C PRO A 535 -9.38 -23.10 1.14
N ARG A 536 -9.67 -22.86 2.42
CA ARG A 536 -9.40 -23.84 3.47
C ARG A 536 -10.20 -25.10 3.16
N ASN A 537 -9.58 -26.29 3.26
CA ASN A 537 -10.23 -27.57 2.97
C ASN A 537 -11.58 -27.65 3.71
N ASN A 538 -12.68 -27.75 2.97
CA ASN A 538 -14.03 -27.70 3.52
C ASN A 538 -14.74 -29.01 3.24
N GLN A 539 -15.26 -29.67 4.29
CA GLN A 539 -16.12 -30.84 4.15
C GLN A 539 -17.60 -30.46 3.85
N ASN A 540 -17.98 -29.18 4.00
CA ASN A 540 -19.39 -28.72 4.01
C ASN A 540 -19.74 -27.63 2.97
N ARG A 541 -18.79 -27.10 2.18
CA ARG A 541 -19.08 -26.09 1.13
C ARG A 541 -18.24 -26.28 -0.13
N THR A 542 -18.85 -26.86 -1.16
CA THR A 542 -18.21 -27.08 -2.46
C THR A 542 -18.28 -25.81 -3.31
N CYS A 543 -17.26 -24.97 -3.24
CA CYS A 543 -17.19 -23.73 -4.03
C CYS A 543 -16.56 -23.92 -5.42
N ALA A 544 -16.01 -25.09 -5.77
CA ALA A 544 -15.48 -25.36 -7.09
C ALA A 544 -15.34 -26.88 -7.36
N TYR A 545 -15.22 -27.26 -8.62
CA TYR A 545 -14.87 -28.62 -9.02
C TYR A 545 -13.50 -29.00 -8.44
N LYS A 546 -13.45 -30.12 -7.69
CA LYS A 546 -12.26 -30.60 -6.97
C LYS A 546 -11.60 -29.53 -6.07
N SER A 547 -12.41 -28.59 -5.53
CA SER A 547 -11.95 -27.49 -4.66
C SER A 547 -10.91 -26.56 -5.28
N GLN A 548 -10.83 -26.50 -6.61
CA GLN A 548 -9.93 -25.63 -7.35
C GLN A 548 -10.55 -24.24 -7.49
N CYS A 549 -10.41 -23.41 -6.44
CA CYS A 549 -10.80 -22.01 -6.40
C CYS A 549 -9.62 -21.19 -5.86
N PHE A 550 -9.38 -20.01 -6.41
CA PHE A 550 -8.19 -19.22 -6.13
C PHE A 550 -8.52 -17.73 -6.13
N ALA A 551 -7.78 -16.94 -5.36
CA ALA A 551 -7.88 -15.49 -5.35
C ALA A 551 -6.52 -14.79 -5.49
N ILE A 552 -6.50 -13.72 -6.31
CA ILE A 552 -5.34 -12.86 -6.56
C ILE A 552 -5.71 -11.38 -6.30
N PRO A 553 -5.22 -10.75 -5.22
CA PRO A 553 -5.30 -9.31 -5.01
C PRO A 553 -4.96 -8.46 -6.23
N ILE A 554 -5.75 -7.41 -6.47
CA ILE A 554 -5.52 -6.41 -7.51
C ILE A 554 -5.14 -5.07 -6.86
N ALA A 555 -5.95 -4.56 -5.94
CA ALA A 555 -5.69 -3.28 -5.30
C ALA A 555 -6.48 -3.09 -4.00
N LEU A 556 -5.99 -2.17 -3.16
CA LEU A 556 -6.77 -1.51 -2.11
C LEU A 556 -7.03 -0.06 -2.51
N VAL A 557 -8.25 0.43 -2.27
CA VAL A 557 -8.64 1.80 -2.61
C VAL A 557 -9.13 2.54 -1.40
N GLN A 558 -8.36 3.56 -0.97
CA GLN A 558 -8.77 4.47 0.10
C GLN A 558 -9.96 5.32 -0.34
N ARG A 559 -11.07 5.24 0.40
CA ARG A 559 -12.29 6.01 0.11
C ARG A 559 -12.31 7.29 0.94
N LEU A 560 -12.78 8.37 0.30
CA LEU A 560 -13.30 9.56 0.99
C LEU A 560 -14.77 9.31 1.37
N ASN A 561 -15.40 10.24 2.08
CA ASN A 561 -16.81 10.13 2.45
C ASN A 561 -17.69 11.27 1.91
N GLN A 562 -18.99 11.01 1.94
CA GLN A 562 -20.00 11.92 1.38
C GLN A 562 -20.36 13.09 2.33
N GLY A 563 -19.85 13.11 3.56
CA GLY A 563 -20.06 14.21 4.50
C GLY A 563 -19.34 15.49 4.06
N ALA A 564 -19.68 16.62 4.68
CA ALA A 564 -19.00 17.89 4.47
C ALA A 564 -17.55 17.83 4.98
N TYR A 565 -16.62 18.43 4.25
CA TYR A 565 -15.22 18.50 4.67
C TYR A 565 -15.06 19.43 5.88
N HIS A 566 -14.34 19.01 6.91
CA HIS A 566 -13.90 19.88 8.00
C HIS A 566 -12.56 19.38 8.56
N PRO A 567 -11.58 20.27 8.82
CA PRO A 567 -10.22 19.85 9.18
C PRO A 567 -10.13 19.17 10.57
N VAL A 568 -11.10 19.41 11.45
CA VAL A 568 -11.24 18.70 12.74
C VAL A 568 -12.14 17.47 12.59
N TYR A 569 -13.43 17.69 12.37
CA TYR A 569 -14.45 16.66 12.54
C TYR A 569 -14.65 15.70 11.37
N ASN A 570 -14.30 16.08 10.15
CA ASN A 570 -14.42 15.19 9.00
C ASN A 570 -13.35 15.47 7.93
N PRO A 571 -12.08 15.13 8.20
CA PRO A 571 -10.98 15.39 7.26
C PRO A 571 -11.09 14.60 5.96
N MET A 572 -11.93 13.55 5.92
CA MET A 572 -12.20 12.72 4.72
C MET A 572 -13.49 13.13 3.98
N GLY A 573 -14.22 14.13 4.46
CA GLY A 573 -15.43 14.64 3.81
C GLY A 573 -15.15 15.33 2.49
N THR A 574 -16.15 15.39 1.61
CA THR A 574 -16.07 15.97 0.26
C THR A 574 -17.13 17.02 -0.04
N ALA A 575 -18.27 16.98 0.65
CA ALA A 575 -19.36 17.93 0.42
C ALA A 575 -19.03 19.32 0.99
N GLN A 576 -19.81 20.32 0.56
CA GLN A 576 -19.82 21.65 1.18
C GLN A 576 -20.81 21.69 2.36
N TRP A 577 -20.60 22.64 3.26
CA TRP A 577 -21.52 22.91 4.35
C TRP A 577 -22.77 23.62 3.82
N GLY A 578 -23.92 23.19 4.33
CA GLY A 578 -25.23 23.73 4.01
C GLY A 578 -25.58 24.91 4.91
N GLY A 579 -26.03 26.02 4.32
CA GLY A 579 -26.58 27.17 5.07
C GLY A 579 -28.08 27.34 4.83
N ARG A 580 -28.80 27.85 5.84
CA ARG A 580 -30.20 28.29 5.72
C ARG A 580 -30.28 29.68 5.06
N ASN A 581 -31.47 30.22 4.78
CA ASN A 581 -31.65 31.65 4.48
C ASN A 581 -31.88 32.44 5.81
N SER A 582 -31.78 33.78 5.79
CA SER A 582 -32.06 34.65 6.97
C SER A 582 -33.54 34.65 7.33
N GLU A 583 -34.37 34.07 6.47
CA GLU A 583 -35.83 34.02 6.57
C GLU A 583 -36.34 32.66 7.08
N GLY A 584 -35.46 31.77 7.56
CA GLY A 584 -35.83 30.55 8.28
C GLY A 584 -36.36 29.38 7.43
N GLY A 585 -36.04 29.31 6.14
CA GLY A 585 -36.39 28.18 5.28
C GLY A 585 -35.73 26.86 5.72
N ASP A 586 -36.46 25.76 5.57
CA ASP A 586 -36.07 24.42 6.06
C ASP A 586 -34.93 23.73 5.26
N GLU A 587 -34.56 24.26 4.10
CA GLU A 587 -33.61 23.60 3.20
C GLU A 587 -32.17 24.16 3.27
N LEU A 588 -31.19 23.27 3.38
CA LEU A 588 -29.74 23.56 3.34
C LEU A 588 -29.24 23.87 1.91
N ALA A 589 -29.88 24.83 1.26
CA ALA A 589 -29.71 25.14 -0.17
C ALA A 589 -28.44 25.95 -0.49
N TYR A 590 -27.87 26.68 0.48
CA TYR A 590 -26.65 27.46 0.27
C TYR A 590 -25.39 26.66 0.55
N ARG A 591 -24.29 27.02 -0.11
CA ARG A 591 -23.05 26.24 -0.16
C ARG A 591 -21.87 27.04 0.37
N TYR A 592 -21.18 26.48 1.34
CA TYR A 592 -20.05 27.14 1.98
C TYR A 592 -18.87 26.19 2.22
N PRO A 593 -17.62 26.66 2.09
CA PRO A 593 -16.46 25.93 2.59
C PRO A 593 -16.49 25.90 4.13
N TRP A 594 -15.74 24.97 4.73
CA TRP A 594 -15.64 24.85 6.19
C TRP A 594 -15.17 26.16 6.86
N SER A 595 -14.27 26.90 6.21
CA SER A 595 -13.73 28.16 6.74
C SER A 595 -14.75 29.30 6.75
N ALA A 596 -15.84 29.19 5.98
CA ALA A 596 -16.94 30.16 6.05
C ALA A 596 -17.95 29.84 7.17
N ALA A 597 -17.84 28.69 7.86
CA ALA A 597 -18.77 28.33 8.93
C ALA A 597 -18.67 29.25 10.16
N GLY A 598 -17.49 29.88 10.38
CA GLY A 598 -17.22 30.76 11.53
C GLY A 598 -17.99 32.09 11.53
N THR A 599 -18.45 32.57 10.37
CA THR A 599 -19.08 33.89 10.24
C THR A 599 -20.61 33.88 10.39
N HIS A 600 -21.22 32.74 10.72
CA HIS A 600 -22.67 32.54 10.58
C HIS A 600 -23.36 31.88 11.81
N GLU A 601 -23.14 32.39 13.04
CA GLU A 601 -23.96 32.06 14.24
C GLU A 601 -25.45 32.14 14.02
N SER A 602 -25.90 33.11 13.23
CA SER A 602 -27.31 33.30 12.93
C SER A 602 -27.92 32.20 12.05
N TRP A 603 -27.12 31.28 11.50
CA TRP A 603 -27.52 30.36 10.43
C TRP A 603 -27.30 28.88 10.76
N GLY A 604 -26.80 28.56 11.98
CA GLY A 604 -26.72 27.19 12.50
C GLY A 604 -25.62 26.32 11.89
N MET A 605 -24.55 26.93 11.36
CA MET A 605 -23.55 26.26 10.52
C MET A 605 -22.27 25.79 11.23
N TYR A 606 -22.16 25.95 12.56
CA TYR A 606 -20.99 25.44 13.30
C TYR A 606 -20.96 23.92 13.34
N ALA A 607 -19.81 23.38 12.98
CA ALA A 607 -19.47 22.00 13.24
C ALA A 607 -18.98 21.89 14.70
N THR A 608 -19.62 21.03 15.48
CA THR A 608 -19.19 20.70 16.85
C THR A 608 -18.80 19.23 16.99
N SER A 609 -19.12 18.41 15.98
CA SER A 609 -18.88 16.97 16.00
C SER A 609 -18.71 16.40 14.60
N THR A 610 -18.27 15.14 14.51
CA THR A 610 -18.25 14.41 13.23
C THR A 610 -19.65 14.21 12.66
N LEU A 611 -20.67 14.00 13.50
CA LEU A 611 -22.06 13.86 13.06
C LEU A 611 -22.55 15.08 12.28
N ASP A 612 -22.22 16.29 12.75
CA ASP A 612 -22.57 17.54 12.09
C ASP A 612 -22.13 17.57 10.62
N ALA A 613 -20.96 16.99 10.31
CA ALA A 613 -20.46 16.93 8.94
C ALA A 613 -21.35 16.08 8.02
N PHE A 614 -22.09 15.11 8.54
CA PHE A 614 -22.98 14.26 7.75
C PHE A 614 -24.40 14.84 7.64
N VAL A 615 -24.86 15.59 8.65
CA VAL A 615 -26.24 16.11 8.71
C VAL A 615 -26.38 17.57 8.28
N LYS A 616 -25.33 18.39 8.43
CA LYS A 616 -25.30 19.82 8.03
C LYS A 616 -24.65 20.05 6.66
N ARG A 617 -24.43 18.99 5.87
CA ARG A 617 -23.97 19.13 4.47
C ARG A 617 -25.08 19.72 3.60
N THR A 618 -24.70 20.44 2.54
CA THR A 618 -25.69 21.03 1.62
C THR A 618 -26.54 19.96 0.93
N SER A 619 -27.84 20.21 0.79
CA SER A 619 -28.75 19.40 -0.04
C SER A 619 -28.74 19.83 -1.52
N ALA A 620 -28.09 20.97 -1.83
CA ALA A 620 -28.09 21.53 -3.17
C ALA A 620 -27.40 20.57 -4.16
N PRO A 621 -27.99 20.29 -5.34
CA PRO A 621 -27.45 19.32 -6.30
C PRO A 621 -25.98 19.56 -6.66
N ASN A 622 -25.58 20.82 -6.78
CA ASN A 622 -24.23 21.21 -7.20
C ASN A 622 -23.23 21.33 -6.03
N GLY A 623 -23.59 21.00 -4.79
CA GLY A 623 -22.73 21.12 -3.60
C GLY A 623 -22.34 19.78 -2.94
N LEU A 624 -22.74 18.66 -3.55
CA LEU A 624 -22.73 17.33 -2.92
C LEU A 624 -21.36 16.61 -2.86
N GLY A 625 -20.25 17.25 -3.27
CA GLY A 625 -18.94 16.59 -3.25
C GLY A 625 -18.82 15.38 -4.20
N THR A 626 -19.71 15.28 -5.19
CA THR A 626 -19.72 14.26 -6.24
C THR A 626 -19.07 14.81 -7.52
N ILE A 627 -18.46 13.94 -8.30
CA ILE A 627 -17.78 14.33 -9.55
C ILE A 627 -18.76 15.02 -10.52
N GLY A 628 -18.33 16.18 -11.02
CA GLY A 628 -19.16 17.08 -11.83
C GLY A 628 -19.84 18.21 -11.05
N ASN A 629 -19.75 18.20 -9.71
CA ASN A 629 -20.30 19.23 -8.83
C ASN A 629 -19.21 19.93 -8.00
N ASN A 630 -19.60 20.84 -7.11
CA ASN A 630 -18.66 21.51 -6.21
C ASN A 630 -18.22 20.58 -5.07
N SER A 631 -17.03 20.85 -4.55
CA SER A 631 -16.42 20.16 -3.42
C SER A 631 -16.12 21.13 -2.29
N GLY A 632 -16.19 20.65 -1.05
CA GLY A 632 -15.72 21.37 0.13
C GLY A 632 -14.22 21.23 0.40
N ARG A 633 -13.50 20.37 -0.33
CA ARG A 633 -12.09 20.07 -0.07
C ARG A 633 -11.14 21.08 -0.71
N PRO A 634 -10.09 21.52 0.00
CA PRO A 634 -9.08 22.41 -0.56
C PRO A 634 -8.05 21.66 -1.42
N ASP A 635 -7.85 20.35 -1.22
CA ASP A 635 -6.77 19.54 -1.82
C ASP A 635 -7.11 18.89 -3.17
N GLN A 636 -6.20 18.09 -3.74
CA GLN A 636 -6.34 17.45 -5.05
C GLN A 636 -7.49 16.44 -5.16
N TYR A 637 -7.98 15.92 -4.04
CA TYR A 637 -9.10 14.99 -4.03
C TYR A 637 -10.38 15.77 -3.78
N LYS A 638 -11.20 15.92 -4.81
CA LYS A 638 -12.42 16.75 -4.73
C LYS A 638 -13.68 15.93 -4.48
N TYR A 639 -13.72 14.68 -4.96
CA TYR A 639 -14.97 13.95 -5.05
C TYR A 639 -14.91 12.56 -4.40
N HIS A 640 -15.98 12.17 -3.70
CA HIS A 640 -16.02 10.87 -2.98
C HIS A 640 -16.29 9.68 -3.92
N ASP A 641 -16.95 9.95 -5.04
CA ASP A 641 -17.27 8.98 -6.09
C ASP A 641 -16.29 9.02 -7.27
N ALA A 642 -15.21 9.78 -7.14
CA ALA A 642 -14.03 9.65 -7.96
C ALA A 642 -13.00 8.75 -7.26
N ILE A 643 -12.30 7.92 -8.03
CA ILE A 643 -11.13 7.17 -7.54
C ILE A 643 -9.88 7.75 -8.18
N TYR A 644 -9.08 8.43 -7.37
CA TYR A 644 -7.85 9.08 -7.79
C TYR A 644 -6.65 8.14 -7.66
N ALA A 645 -5.64 8.31 -8.51
CA ALA A 645 -4.48 7.42 -8.58
C ALA A 645 -3.75 7.30 -7.24
N GLY A 646 -3.61 8.42 -6.51
CA GLY A 646 -2.95 8.40 -5.20
C GLY A 646 -3.73 7.67 -4.10
N GLN A 647 -5.03 7.39 -4.28
CA GLN A 647 -5.83 6.58 -3.34
C GLN A 647 -5.63 5.08 -3.53
N VAL A 648 -5.05 4.65 -4.66
CA VAL A 648 -4.95 3.24 -5.03
C VAL A 648 -3.62 2.67 -4.58
N GLU A 649 -3.65 1.59 -3.82
CA GLU A 649 -2.52 0.71 -3.55
C GLU A 649 -2.62 -0.48 -4.51
N ASP A 650 -1.74 -0.55 -5.49
CA ASP A 650 -1.71 -1.67 -6.45
C ASP A 650 -1.00 -2.87 -5.82
N LEU A 651 -1.74 -3.96 -5.67
CA LEU A 651 -1.28 -5.20 -5.06
C LEU A 651 -0.86 -6.24 -6.11
N ARG A 652 -1.00 -5.92 -7.40
CA ARG A 652 -0.63 -6.85 -8.48
C ARG A 652 0.88 -7.08 -8.48
N LEU A 653 1.27 -8.35 -8.61
CA LEU A 653 2.67 -8.78 -8.68
C LEU A 653 3.04 -9.29 -10.07
N ASN A 654 4.30 -9.08 -10.46
CA ASN A 654 4.83 -9.59 -11.72
C ASN A 654 5.13 -11.10 -11.57
N ALA A 655 4.51 -11.92 -12.42
CA ALA A 655 4.72 -13.36 -12.45
C ALA A 655 5.95 -13.79 -13.28
N ASN A 656 6.49 -12.91 -14.12
CA ASN A 656 7.67 -13.23 -14.93
C ASN A 656 8.90 -13.42 -14.03
N LYS A 657 9.79 -14.36 -14.40
CA LYS A 657 11.11 -14.47 -13.77
C LYS A 657 11.92 -13.20 -14.06
N LEU A 658 12.44 -12.56 -13.01
CA LEU A 658 13.12 -11.27 -13.10
C LEU A 658 14.62 -11.45 -12.98
N ASP A 659 15.37 -10.75 -13.83
CA ASP A 659 16.80 -10.54 -13.62
C ASP A 659 16.97 -9.55 -12.46
N VAL A 660 17.52 -10.02 -11.34
CA VAL A 660 17.66 -9.23 -10.10
C VAL A 660 18.59 -8.01 -10.28
N ASN A 661 19.59 -8.10 -11.16
CA ASN A 661 20.52 -7.00 -11.41
C ASN A 661 19.86 -5.92 -12.26
N GLN A 662 19.16 -6.31 -13.33
CA GLN A 662 18.37 -5.37 -14.13
C GLN A 662 17.26 -4.73 -13.29
N LEU A 663 16.59 -5.54 -12.45
CA LEU A 663 15.56 -5.08 -11.53
C LEU A 663 16.10 -4.02 -10.56
N ARG A 664 17.29 -4.24 -9.99
CA ARG A 664 17.97 -3.27 -9.12
C ARG A 664 18.17 -1.94 -9.84
N GLU A 665 18.75 -1.98 -11.04
CA GLU A 665 19.06 -0.80 -11.84
C GLU A 665 17.81 -0.02 -12.28
N ASP A 666 16.76 -0.70 -12.74
CA ASP A 666 15.51 -0.05 -13.12
C ASP A 666 14.78 0.53 -11.91
N THR A 667 14.88 -0.12 -10.75
CA THR A 667 14.22 0.32 -9.51
C THR A 667 14.93 1.52 -8.88
N ILE A 668 16.27 1.53 -8.81
CA ILE A 668 17.00 2.71 -8.32
C ILE A 668 16.79 3.92 -9.23
N ARG A 669 16.75 3.73 -10.56
CA ARG A 669 16.39 4.81 -11.50
C ARG A 669 15.00 5.38 -11.22
N LYS A 670 14.01 4.53 -10.93
CA LYS A 670 12.67 4.99 -10.52
C LYS A 670 12.67 5.69 -9.17
N ALA A 671 13.48 5.24 -8.22
CA ALA A 671 13.61 5.82 -6.88
C ALA A 671 14.16 7.25 -6.97
N VAL A 672 15.24 7.42 -7.75
CA VAL A 672 15.89 8.71 -8.03
C VAL A 672 14.95 9.64 -8.80
N ALA A 673 14.24 9.14 -9.81
CA ALA A 673 13.27 9.94 -10.57
C ALA A 673 12.00 10.30 -9.78
N GLY A 674 11.84 9.79 -8.54
CA GLY A 674 10.66 10.04 -7.70
C GLY A 674 9.38 9.32 -8.17
N THR A 675 9.51 8.30 -9.02
CA THR A 675 8.38 7.57 -9.62
C THR A 675 8.06 6.24 -8.92
N LEU A 676 8.90 5.79 -7.97
CA LEU A 676 8.52 4.68 -7.08
C LEU A 676 7.36 5.08 -6.18
N ARG A 677 6.40 4.17 -6.06
CA ARG A 677 5.16 4.39 -5.30
C ARG A 677 5.36 4.01 -3.85
N GLY A 678 4.66 4.71 -2.97
CA GLY A 678 4.64 4.45 -1.54
C GLY A 678 3.30 4.82 -0.94
N LYS A 679 3.18 4.65 0.38
CA LYS A 679 1.99 5.04 1.14
C LYS A 679 2.40 5.68 2.45
N ASN A 680 1.74 6.79 2.78
CA ASN A 680 1.84 7.39 4.10
C ASN A 680 0.45 7.79 4.60
N LYS A 681 0.37 7.83 5.93
CA LYS A 681 -0.76 8.33 6.70
C LYS A 681 -0.71 9.86 6.81
N LEU A 682 -1.88 10.47 6.92
CA LEU A 682 -2.00 11.87 7.33
C LEU A 682 -1.76 11.98 8.84
N VAL A 683 -1.38 13.17 9.30
CA VAL A 683 -1.16 13.46 10.73
C VAL A 683 -2.33 14.31 11.23
N PHE A 684 -2.79 14.04 12.45
CA PHE A 684 -3.77 14.83 13.18
C PHE A 684 -3.12 15.34 14.46
N THR A 685 -3.01 16.66 14.60
CA THR A 685 -2.31 17.30 15.71
C THR A 685 -3.28 17.66 16.82
N ASN A 686 -2.98 17.22 18.03
CA ASN A 686 -3.64 17.65 19.26
C ASN A 686 -2.68 18.51 20.07
N VAL A 687 -3.16 19.61 20.64
CA VAL A 687 -2.33 20.46 21.50
C VAL A 687 -2.99 20.57 22.87
N LYS A 688 -2.27 20.17 23.92
CA LYS A 688 -2.78 20.19 25.30
C LYS A 688 -1.88 21.02 26.21
N ALA A 689 -2.49 21.92 26.97
CA ALA A 689 -1.83 22.63 28.05
C ALA A 689 -1.64 21.70 29.26
N LYS A 690 -0.44 21.69 29.82
CA LYS A 690 -0.03 20.89 30.97
C LYS A 690 0.90 21.71 31.85
N LYS A 691 1.09 21.25 33.09
CA LYS A 691 2.10 21.77 34.00
C LYS A 691 3.26 20.79 34.10
N LEU A 692 4.49 21.30 34.14
CA LEU A 692 5.67 20.46 34.38
C LEU A 692 5.67 19.94 35.81
N ALA A 693 5.65 18.62 36.00
CA ALA A 693 5.70 17.99 37.32
C ALA A 693 7.12 17.59 37.74
N ILE A 694 7.93 17.12 36.78
CA ILE A 694 9.30 16.68 37.02
C ILE A 694 10.17 17.13 35.84
N ALA A 695 11.39 17.57 36.14
CA ALA A 695 12.48 17.74 35.19
C ALA A 695 13.75 17.20 35.85
N ASN A 696 14.33 16.12 35.32
CA ASN A 696 15.48 15.48 35.97
C ASN A 696 16.38 14.74 34.97
N THR A 697 17.57 14.36 35.43
CA THR A 697 18.55 13.57 34.68
C THR A 697 18.75 12.21 35.34
N TYR A 698 18.60 11.12 34.58
CA TYR A 698 18.90 9.77 35.02
C TYR A 698 19.89 9.10 34.07
N ALA A 699 21.02 8.61 34.59
CA ALA A 699 22.09 7.97 33.81
C ALA A 699 22.57 8.80 32.59
N GLY A 700 22.64 10.13 32.73
CA GLY A 700 23.06 11.06 31.67
C GLY A 700 21.98 11.39 30.63
N LYS A 701 20.70 11.12 30.95
CA LYS A 701 19.54 11.32 30.08
C LYS A 701 18.55 12.29 30.72
N TYR A 702 18.15 13.34 30.02
CA TYR A 702 17.17 14.30 30.51
C TYR A 702 15.75 13.81 30.21
N TYR A 703 14.90 13.79 31.23
CA TYR A 703 13.49 13.42 31.11
C TYR A 703 12.61 14.37 31.91
N ILE A 704 11.36 14.46 31.47
CA ILE A 704 10.32 15.24 32.12
C ILE A 704 9.11 14.36 32.46
N ASN A 705 8.28 14.84 33.37
CA ASN A 705 6.95 14.29 33.65
C ASN A 705 5.96 15.45 33.82
N LEU A 706 4.69 15.24 33.51
CA LEU A 706 3.65 16.27 33.48
C LEU A 706 2.55 16.00 34.52
N PHE A 707 1.96 17.05 35.08
CA PHE A 707 0.87 16.89 36.06
C PHE A 707 -0.37 16.24 35.43
N GLY A 708 -1.02 15.36 36.20
CA GLY A 708 -2.20 14.61 35.78
C GLY A 708 -1.93 13.38 34.91
N THR A 709 -0.66 13.04 34.64
CA THR A 709 -0.28 11.82 33.91
C THR A 709 -0.25 10.57 34.83
N VAL A 710 -0.41 10.72 36.16
CA VAL A 710 -0.11 9.68 37.16
C VAL A 710 -1.32 8.84 37.65
N ASP A 711 -2.54 9.04 37.15
CA ASP A 711 -3.70 8.31 37.70
C ASP A 711 -4.01 6.94 37.06
N GLN A 712 -3.22 6.50 36.08
CA GLN A 712 -3.23 5.10 35.64
C GLN A 712 -1.78 4.68 35.39
N GLN A 713 -1.23 3.78 36.20
CA GLN A 713 0.13 3.19 36.02
C GLN A 713 0.30 2.41 34.69
N ASN A 714 -0.53 2.65 33.68
CA ASN A 714 -0.57 1.95 32.40
C ASN A 714 -0.98 2.92 31.28
N GLY A 715 -0.06 3.71 30.73
CA GLY A 715 -0.36 4.52 29.54
C GLY A 715 0.78 5.41 29.05
N TYR A 716 0.80 5.70 27.74
CA TYR A 716 1.75 6.65 27.16
C TYR A 716 1.08 8.03 27.01
N GLU A 717 1.72 9.11 27.48
CA GLU A 717 1.25 10.49 27.18
C GLU A 717 1.32 10.76 25.66
N ILE A 718 2.44 10.36 25.05
CA ILE A 718 2.65 10.31 23.61
C ILE A 718 2.98 8.86 23.26
N GLU A 719 2.14 8.20 22.47
CA GLU A 719 2.39 6.82 22.05
C GLU A 719 3.70 6.74 21.23
N PRO A 720 4.47 5.64 21.35
CA PRO A 720 5.76 5.50 20.66
C PRO A 720 5.72 5.85 19.16
N GLU A 721 4.66 5.47 18.46
CA GLU A 721 4.43 5.71 17.03
C GLU A 721 4.16 7.19 16.68
N CYS A 722 3.69 7.98 17.64
CA CYS A 722 3.35 9.40 17.51
C CYS A 722 4.57 10.32 17.72
N ARG A 723 5.65 9.81 18.32
CA ARG A 723 6.83 10.61 18.73
C ARG A 723 7.44 11.44 17.62
N LYS A 724 7.59 10.87 16.42
CA LYS A 724 8.19 11.51 15.23
C LYS A 724 7.45 12.76 14.73
N PHE A 725 6.25 13.02 15.24
CA PHE A 725 5.43 14.19 14.91
C PHE A 725 5.09 15.02 16.14
N SER A 726 5.71 14.73 17.29
CA SER A 726 5.34 15.31 18.58
C SER A 726 6.44 16.17 19.18
N TYR A 727 6.04 17.23 19.86
CA TYR A 727 6.92 18.26 20.40
C TYR A 727 6.44 18.72 21.78
N LEU A 728 7.37 19.29 22.55
CA LEU A 728 7.11 19.85 23.87
C LEU A 728 7.56 21.31 23.88
N TYR A 729 6.62 22.23 24.06
CA TYR A 729 6.92 23.67 24.10
C TYR A 729 6.69 24.22 25.50
N ASN A 730 7.72 24.78 26.10
CA ASN A 730 7.60 25.50 27.37
C ASN A 730 7.29 26.96 27.08
N SER A 731 6.01 27.35 27.26
CA SER A 731 5.55 28.71 26.98
C SER A 731 6.04 29.71 28.02
N THR A 732 6.36 29.26 29.24
CA THR A 732 6.95 30.13 30.28
C THR A 732 8.34 30.60 29.88
N ARG A 733 9.10 29.77 29.15
CA ARG A 733 10.52 30.02 28.82
C ARG A 733 10.82 30.21 27.33
N GLY A 734 9.86 29.98 26.45
CA GLY A 734 10.05 30.09 25.01
C GLY A 734 11.01 29.04 24.43
N THR A 735 11.06 27.84 25.02
CA THR A 735 11.99 26.77 24.61
C THR A 735 11.24 25.53 24.11
N LEU A 736 11.83 24.84 23.13
CA LEU A 736 11.26 23.69 22.44
C LEU A 736 12.12 22.44 22.67
N LEU A 737 11.47 21.31 22.96
CA LEU A 737 12.10 19.99 23.04
C LEU A 737 11.37 18.97 22.18
N TYR A 738 12.10 17.91 21.81
CA TYR A 738 11.60 16.79 21.02
C TYR A 738 11.46 15.55 21.91
N ALA A 739 10.36 14.80 21.77
CA ALA A 739 10.17 13.55 22.48
C ALA A 739 11.03 12.44 21.83
N ALA A 740 12.08 12.00 22.53
CA ALA A 740 12.98 10.93 22.06
C ALA A 740 12.45 9.54 22.48
N TYR A 741 12.03 9.40 23.73
CA TYR A 741 11.49 8.16 24.26
C TYR A 741 10.42 8.44 25.30
N VAL A 742 9.39 7.59 25.36
CA VAL A 742 8.27 7.74 26.30
C VAL A 742 8.08 6.41 27.00
N GLU A 743 8.05 6.43 28.32
CA GLU A 743 7.77 5.26 29.14
C GLU A 743 6.26 5.09 29.38
N PRO A 744 5.77 3.87 29.62
CA PRO A 744 4.40 3.61 30.10
C PRO A 744 4.05 4.28 31.44
N SER A 745 5.06 4.78 32.16
CA SER A 745 4.94 5.54 33.41
C SER A 745 4.59 7.02 33.18
N GLY A 746 4.58 7.48 31.91
CA GLY A 746 4.39 8.89 31.56
C GLY A 746 5.67 9.72 31.51
N ASN A 747 6.85 9.16 31.82
CA ASN A 747 8.11 9.87 31.66
C ASN A 747 8.44 10.07 30.18
N ILE A 748 8.81 11.30 29.81
CA ILE A 748 9.20 11.67 28.45
C ILE A 748 10.67 12.06 28.46
N TYR A 749 11.51 11.26 27.82
CA TYR A 749 12.91 11.59 27.55
C TYR A 749 12.98 12.49 26.33
N THR A 750 13.79 13.54 26.44
CA THR A 750 13.77 14.62 25.46
C THR A 750 15.12 14.84 24.79
N SER A 751 15.09 15.45 23.61
CA SER A 751 16.25 15.89 22.82
C SER A 751 16.11 17.38 22.46
N ASP A 752 17.22 18.10 22.31
CA ASP A 752 17.29 19.45 21.72
C ASP A 752 17.38 19.44 20.19
N LYS A 753 17.56 18.26 19.59
CA LYS A 753 17.62 18.09 18.14
C LYS A 753 16.51 17.15 17.64
N HIS A 754 15.87 17.56 16.55
CA HIS A 754 14.84 16.78 15.88
C HIS A 754 15.45 15.58 15.13
N GLY A 755 14.84 14.40 15.26
CA GLY A 755 15.15 13.24 14.41
C GLY A 755 16.55 12.63 14.57
N THR A 756 17.23 12.90 15.69
CA THR A 756 18.62 12.48 15.92
C THR A 756 18.75 11.20 16.76
N LEU A 757 17.63 10.58 17.15
CA LEU A 757 17.61 9.40 18.03
C LEU A 757 16.57 8.39 17.55
N LEU A 758 16.86 7.11 17.80
CA LEU A 758 16.01 5.95 17.50
C LEU A 758 14.65 6.06 18.17
N ASP A 759 13.72 5.25 17.69
CA ASP A 759 12.71 4.68 18.57
C ASP A 759 13.41 3.95 19.75
N ASN A 760 13.36 4.57 20.93
CA ASN A 760 13.90 4.06 22.20
C ASN A 760 15.42 4.18 22.40
N SER A 761 16.10 5.07 21.67
CA SER A 761 17.47 5.46 22.06
C SER A 761 17.51 6.78 22.80
N PHE A 762 18.59 6.90 23.56
CA PHE A 762 18.81 7.98 24.49
C PHE A 762 19.99 8.81 24.00
N GLN A 763 19.85 10.13 24.03
CA GLN A 763 21.02 10.99 23.93
C GLN A 763 21.77 10.92 25.26
N LYS A 764 23.09 10.77 25.19
CA LYS A 764 23.96 11.08 26.31
C LYS A 764 24.17 12.60 26.27
N ILE A 765 23.54 13.33 27.17
CA ILE A 765 23.58 14.80 27.15
C ILE A 765 24.81 15.26 27.93
N THR A 766 25.68 16.03 27.29
CA THR A 766 26.72 16.83 27.96
C THR A 766 26.09 18.14 28.47
N SER A 767 26.38 18.48 29.71
CA SER A 767 25.53 19.29 30.61
C SER A 767 25.44 20.80 30.36
N SER A 768 25.40 21.30 29.12
CA SER A 768 25.56 22.77 28.91
C SER A 768 24.43 23.53 28.20
N THR A 769 23.36 22.90 27.69
CA THR A 769 22.32 23.64 26.94
C THR A 769 20.87 23.35 27.31
N LEU A 770 20.59 22.29 28.07
CA LEU A 770 19.23 21.94 28.50
C LEU A 770 19.25 21.87 30.01
N LEU A 771 18.49 22.73 30.74
CA LEU A 771 17.97 22.46 32.10
C LEU A 771 17.36 23.70 32.81
N ASP A 772 16.90 24.74 32.11
CA ASP A 772 16.18 25.83 32.80
C ASP A 772 14.69 25.52 33.02
N TRP A 773 14.14 24.39 32.54
CA TRP A 773 12.73 24.05 32.80
C TRP A 773 12.51 23.75 34.29
N GLN A 774 11.50 24.39 34.90
CA GLN A 774 11.21 24.27 36.33
C GLN A 774 9.83 23.67 36.56
N VAL A 775 9.71 22.92 37.65
CA VAL A 775 8.42 22.36 38.08
C VAL A 775 7.42 23.51 38.25
N GLY A 776 6.24 23.36 37.64
CA GLY A 776 5.20 24.39 37.57
C GLY A 776 5.17 25.24 36.29
N ASP A 777 6.20 25.14 35.43
CA ASP A 777 6.19 25.77 34.11
C ASP A 777 4.99 25.29 33.27
N ASP A 778 4.49 26.18 32.40
CA ASP A 778 3.44 25.88 31.43
C ASP A 778 4.03 25.18 30.20
N ILE A 779 3.59 23.94 29.99
CA ILE A 779 4.04 23.08 28.91
C ILE A 779 2.88 22.79 27.97
N TYR A 780 3.07 23.06 26.69
CA TYR A 780 2.19 22.59 25.63
C TYR A 780 2.75 21.29 25.04
N VAL A 781 1.96 20.23 25.13
CA VAL A 781 2.21 18.97 24.45
C VAL A 781 1.57 19.03 23.07
N ILE A 782 2.39 19.10 22.03
CA ILE A 782 1.94 19.03 20.63
C ILE A 782 2.08 17.58 20.20
N LYS A 783 0.97 16.87 20.09
CA LYS A 783 0.92 15.44 19.79
C LYS A 783 0.40 15.20 18.37
N GLY A 784 1.28 14.72 17.48
CA GLY A 784 0.91 14.35 16.12
C GLY A 784 0.54 12.87 16.02
N VAL A 785 -0.73 12.58 15.76
CA VAL A 785 -1.28 11.22 15.65
C VAL A 785 -1.47 10.84 14.19
N PRO A 786 -0.85 9.75 13.68
CA PRO A 786 -1.12 9.27 12.34
C PRO A 786 -2.57 8.75 12.22
N LEU A 787 -3.34 9.27 11.27
CA LEU A 787 -4.66 8.75 10.93
C LEU A 787 -4.55 7.39 10.23
N SER A 788 -5.63 6.62 10.21
CA SER A 788 -5.66 5.31 9.56
C SER A 788 -5.62 5.38 8.02
N SER A 789 -6.09 6.48 7.43
CA SER A 789 -6.19 6.66 5.98
C SER A 789 -4.82 6.90 5.32
N GLU A 790 -4.59 6.28 4.16
CA GLU A 790 -3.28 6.29 3.49
C GLU A 790 -3.34 6.63 2.00
N PHE A 791 -2.34 7.39 1.52
CA PHE A 791 -2.26 7.87 0.14
C PHE A 791 -0.82 7.80 -0.39
N ASP A 792 -0.67 7.67 -1.71
CA ASP A 792 0.62 7.84 -2.41
C ASP A 792 0.86 9.31 -2.77
N SER A 793 -0.22 10.07 -2.97
CA SER A 793 -0.22 11.53 -3.13
C SER A 793 -1.00 12.12 -1.96
N LEU A 794 -0.31 12.61 -0.94
CA LEU A 794 -0.94 13.05 0.29
C LEU A 794 -1.58 14.44 0.12
N PRO A 795 -2.83 14.64 0.58
CA PRO A 795 -3.41 15.96 0.79
C PRO A 795 -2.88 16.51 2.12
N TRP A 796 -1.66 17.04 2.09
CA TRP A 796 -0.92 17.38 3.30
C TRP A 796 -1.28 18.78 3.81
N THR A 797 -1.25 18.93 5.13
CA THR A 797 -1.48 20.22 5.80
C THR A 797 -0.37 20.46 6.83
N ASP A 798 0.26 21.63 6.76
CA ASP A 798 1.14 22.12 7.81
C ASP A 798 0.42 23.16 8.67
N ILE A 799 0.67 23.15 9.98
CA ILE A 799 0.03 24.06 10.95
C ILE A 799 1.05 25.09 11.42
N ILE A 800 0.74 26.36 11.24
CA ILE A 800 1.49 27.50 11.76
C ILE A 800 0.69 28.12 12.90
N GLY A 801 1.34 28.39 14.03
CA GLY A 801 0.72 29.02 15.18
C GLY A 801 1.52 28.78 16.45
N HIS A 802 1.37 29.67 17.42
CA HIS A 802 1.82 29.39 18.78
C HIS A 802 0.95 28.28 19.40
N PRO A 803 1.52 27.29 20.13
CA PRO A 803 0.78 26.14 20.64
C PRO A 803 -0.47 26.51 21.45
N GLU A 804 -0.41 27.53 22.29
CA GLU A 804 -1.55 28.02 23.08
C GLU A 804 -2.71 28.51 22.22
N ARG A 805 -2.41 29.15 21.09
CA ARG A 805 -3.44 29.64 20.15
C ARG A 805 -4.03 28.50 19.34
N ILE A 806 -3.21 27.51 18.98
CA ILE A 806 -3.68 26.30 18.29
C ILE A 806 -4.63 25.54 19.22
N ALA A 807 -4.27 25.34 20.48
CA ALA A 807 -5.12 24.68 21.48
C ALA A 807 -6.46 25.41 21.66
N ALA A 808 -6.45 26.75 21.69
CA ALA A 808 -7.67 27.55 21.79
C ALA A 808 -8.53 27.51 20.51
N THR A 809 -7.90 27.48 19.32
CA THR A 809 -8.62 27.46 18.02
C THR A 809 -9.19 26.08 17.70
N PHE A 810 -8.46 25.02 18.08
CA PHE A 810 -8.76 23.63 17.77
C PHE A 810 -8.66 22.76 19.05
N PRO A 811 -9.60 22.91 20.00
CA PRO A 811 -9.57 22.18 21.26
C PRO A 811 -9.63 20.65 21.06
N ASP A 812 -10.34 20.19 20.02
CA ASP A 812 -10.45 18.77 19.65
C ASP A 812 -9.32 18.29 18.71
N GLY A 813 -8.31 19.14 18.47
CA GLY A 813 -7.22 18.92 17.53
C GLY A 813 -7.60 19.24 16.07
N VAL A 814 -6.66 19.08 15.14
CA VAL A 814 -6.84 19.43 13.73
C VAL A 814 -5.94 18.60 12.80
N ILE A 815 -6.41 18.29 11.59
CA ILE A 815 -5.58 17.66 10.55
C ILE A 815 -4.38 18.54 10.18
N GLY A 816 -3.22 17.91 10.14
CA GLY A 816 -1.94 18.52 9.75
C GLY A 816 -0.82 18.25 10.74
N GLN A 817 0.40 18.57 10.34
CA GLN A 817 1.60 18.51 11.18
C GLN A 817 2.03 19.92 11.56
N TRP A 818 2.31 20.16 12.84
CA TRP A 818 2.80 21.45 13.31
C TRP A 818 4.21 21.78 12.78
N LEU A 819 4.43 23.06 12.47
CA LEU A 819 5.72 23.61 12.07
C LEU A 819 6.44 24.23 13.28
N PRO A 820 7.63 23.74 13.67
CA PRO A 820 8.32 24.18 14.89
C PRO A 820 8.99 25.57 14.79
N LYS A 821 8.65 26.36 13.76
CA LYS A 821 9.03 27.77 13.66
C LYS A 821 7.83 28.62 14.08
N LEU A 822 7.98 29.35 15.19
CA LEU A 822 6.91 30.16 15.76
C LEU A 822 6.65 31.43 14.92
N PRO A 823 5.38 31.86 14.77
CA PRO A 823 5.04 33.13 14.14
C PRO A 823 5.64 34.35 14.85
N ASP A 824 6.40 35.14 14.10
CA ASP A 824 7.18 36.30 14.61
C ASP A 824 7.23 37.48 13.61
N ASN A 825 6.36 37.50 12.60
CA ASN A 825 6.39 38.38 11.42
C ASN A 825 7.57 38.16 10.45
N SER A 826 8.42 37.13 10.65
CA SER A 826 9.39 36.72 9.63
C SER A 826 8.71 36.00 8.47
N SER A 827 9.45 35.78 7.37
CA SER A 827 9.07 34.90 6.26
C SER A 827 9.96 33.65 6.22
N GLY A 828 9.75 32.76 5.24
CA GLY A 828 10.62 31.60 5.04
C GLY A 828 10.37 30.49 6.07
N TYR A 829 9.11 30.04 6.20
CA TYR A 829 8.76 28.91 7.07
C TYR A 829 8.99 27.62 6.29
N PRO A 830 9.87 26.70 6.75
CA PRO A 830 10.16 25.47 6.03
C PRO A 830 8.95 24.54 6.09
N LEU A 831 8.46 24.07 4.95
CA LEU A 831 7.37 23.08 4.93
C LEU A 831 7.90 21.72 5.41
N ASN A 832 7.09 20.96 6.14
CA ASN A 832 7.50 19.65 6.68
C ASN A 832 7.79 18.62 5.57
N ARG A 833 7.17 18.80 4.39
CA ARG A 833 7.28 17.88 3.26
C ARG A 833 7.62 18.61 1.97
N LYS A 834 8.17 17.89 1.00
CA LYS A 834 8.43 18.43 -0.34
C LYS A 834 7.12 18.64 -1.09
N MET A 835 6.82 19.89 -1.42
CA MET A 835 5.63 20.24 -2.20
C MET A 835 5.76 19.81 -3.67
N ALA A 836 4.66 19.36 -4.30
CA ALA A 836 4.65 18.80 -5.64
C ALA A 836 3.83 19.55 -6.70
N ASP A 837 2.85 20.38 -6.32
CA ASP A 837 1.85 20.97 -7.23
C ASP A 837 1.97 22.49 -7.44
N GLY A 838 2.99 23.13 -6.88
CA GLY A 838 3.30 24.54 -7.12
C GLY A 838 2.33 25.57 -6.48
N VAL A 839 1.24 25.13 -5.85
CA VAL A 839 0.24 25.98 -5.18
C VAL A 839 0.18 25.66 -3.69
N LEU A 840 0.38 26.68 -2.86
CA LEU A 840 0.27 26.60 -1.41
C LEU A 840 -0.97 27.36 -0.94
N ASN A 841 -2.01 26.65 -0.51
CA ASN A 841 -3.25 27.25 -0.03
C ASN A 841 -3.17 27.47 1.48
N ALA A 842 -3.51 28.66 1.96
CA ALA A 842 -3.59 28.97 3.37
C ALA A 842 -5.04 29.30 3.78
N SER A 843 -5.52 28.65 4.84
CA SER A 843 -6.69 29.06 5.59
C SER A 843 -6.24 29.49 6.98
N TYR A 844 -6.49 30.74 7.39
CA TYR A 844 -5.97 31.26 8.65
C TYR A 844 -6.95 32.17 9.39
N THR A 845 -6.73 32.28 10.70
CA THR A 845 -7.51 33.10 11.64
C THR A 845 -6.56 33.91 12.54
N ARG A 846 -7.00 35.09 12.98
CA ARG A 846 -6.31 35.93 13.97
C ARG A 846 -7.12 36.09 15.27
N ASP A 847 -8.34 35.60 15.28
CA ASP A 847 -9.34 35.77 16.33
C ASP A 847 -9.82 34.41 16.87
N LEU A 848 -8.90 33.44 16.96
CA LEU A 848 -9.14 32.11 17.56
C LEU A 848 -10.28 31.33 16.87
N GLY A 849 -10.37 31.45 15.54
CA GLY A 849 -11.29 30.66 14.71
C GLY A 849 -12.65 31.31 14.48
N GLN A 850 -12.89 32.52 15.01
CA GLN A 850 -14.13 33.28 14.79
C GLN A 850 -14.29 33.68 13.32
N THR A 851 -13.23 34.21 12.72
CA THR A 851 -13.17 34.52 11.29
C THR A 851 -11.99 33.84 10.61
N TRP A 852 -12.20 33.42 9.37
CA TRP A 852 -11.19 32.78 8.55
C TRP A 852 -10.98 33.52 7.25
N THR A 853 -9.71 33.64 6.85
CA THR A 853 -9.31 34.12 5.53
C THR A 853 -8.70 32.97 4.75
N ASN A 854 -9.04 32.85 3.47
CA ASN A 854 -8.41 31.91 2.54
C ASN A 854 -7.58 32.69 1.52
N SER A 855 -6.33 32.29 1.31
CA SER A 855 -5.45 32.90 0.31
C SER A 855 -4.44 31.91 -0.26
N ASN A 856 -3.92 32.22 -1.44
CA ASN A 856 -2.74 31.53 -1.97
C ASN A 856 -1.49 32.26 -1.47
N VAL A 857 -0.58 31.51 -0.86
CA VAL A 857 0.69 32.05 -0.34
C VAL A 857 1.82 31.66 -1.30
N GLY A 858 2.77 32.57 -1.51
CA GLY A 858 3.94 32.26 -2.33
C GLY A 858 4.82 31.17 -1.71
N PHE A 859 5.56 30.47 -2.56
CA PHE A 859 6.38 29.33 -2.19
C PHE A 859 7.73 29.35 -2.92
N ASP A 860 8.81 29.14 -2.17
CA ASP A 860 10.14 28.93 -2.73
C ASP A 860 10.37 27.43 -2.94
N GLN A 861 10.38 27.01 -4.21
CA GLN A 861 10.53 25.60 -4.60
C GLN A 861 11.93 25.03 -4.32
N ILE A 862 12.95 25.88 -4.20
CA ILE A 862 14.34 25.48 -3.94
C ILE A 862 14.51 25.25 -2.45
N LYS A 863 14.15 26.25 -1.63
CA LYS A 863 14.29 26.20 -0.17
C LYS A 863 13.20 25.37 0.51
N ASN A 864 12.12 25.06 -0.20
CA ASN A 864 10.93 24.40 0.33
C ASN A 864 10.28 25.20 1.47
N THR A 865 10.19 26.52 1.31
CA THR A 865 9.68 27.44 2.34
C THR A 865 8.50 28.28 1.85
N SER A 866 7.56 28.61 2.74
CA SER A 866 6.53 29.61 2.45
C SER A 866 7.14 31.02 2.39
N SER A 867 6.74 31.83 1.43
CA SER A 867 7.16 33.25 1.35
C SER A 867 6.27 34.18 2.18
N GLY A 868 5.17 33.67 2.74
CA GLY A 868 4.29 34.44 3.62
C GLY A 868 4.98 34.87 4.91
N SER A 869 4.64 36.07 5.38
CA SER A 869 4.97 36.54 6.72
C SER A 869 3.79 36.30 7.65
N TRP A 870 4.05 35.70 8.81
CA TRP A 870 3.02 35.24 9.74
C TRP A 870 3.09 36.02 11.05
N ASN A 871 1.99 36.69 11.42
CA ASN A 871 1.91 37.46 12.66
C ASN A 871 1.88 36.53 13.89
N PRO A 872 2.48 36.91 15.03
CA PRO A 872 2.35 36.18 16.31
C PRO A 872 0.93 35.76 16.70
N ASP A 873 -0.10 36.52 16.32
CA ASP A 873 -1.49 36.20 16.64
C ASP A 873 -2.18 35.21 15.67
N ILE A 874 -1.47 34.62 14.71
CA ILE A 874 -2.09 33.79 13.69
C ILE A 874 -2.16 32.30 14.07
N VAL A 875 -3.21 31.63 13.61
CA VAL A 875 -3.22 30.18 13.39
C VAL A 875 -3.56 29.95 11.91
N ALA A 876 -2.70 29.23 11.19
CA ALA A 876 -2.84 28.98 9.75
C ALA A 876 -2.67 27.49 9.41
N LEU A 877 -3.51 27.02 8.49
CA LEU A 877 -3.43 25.70 7.87
C LEU A 877 -2.93 25.85 6.43
N LEU A 878 -1.72 25.37 6.16
CA LEU A 878 -1.08 25.39 4.84
C LEU A 878 -1.29 24.05 4.14
N SER A 879 -2.19 24.01 3.16
CA SER A 879 -2.57 22.79 2.45
C SER A 879 -1.90 22.69 1.08
N TYR A 880 -1.26 21.55 0.80
CA TYR A 880 -0.54 21.29 -0.45
C TYR A 880 -0.41 19.79 -0.75
N LYS A 881 -0.12 19.44 -2.02
CA LYS A 881 0.15 18.06 -2.42
C LYS A 881 1.62 17.70 -2.17
N THR A 882 1.85 16.51 -1.61
CA THR A 882 3.19 15.93 -1.45
C THR A 882 3.20 14.43 -1.76
N PRO A 883 4.27 13.88 -2.37
CA PRO A 883 4.40 12.45 -2.57
C PRO A 883 4.64 11.72 -1.24
N ALA A 884 4.13 10.49 -1.14
CA ALA A 884 4.46 9.59 -0.06
C ALA A 884 5.94 9.20 -0.09
N GLN A 885 6.50 8.94 1.09
CA GLN A 885 7.70 8.14 1.24
C GLN A 885 7.39 6.72 0.73
N PHE A 886 8.42 6.02 0.23
CA PHE A 886 8.27 4.69 -0.36
C PHE A 886 9.20 3.65 0.27
N THR A 887 9.90 4.03 1.34
CA THR A 887 10.79 3.15 2.10
C THR A 887 10.37 3.05 3.54
N GLU A 888 10.71 1.95 4.18
CA GLU A 888 10.54 1.73 5.61
C GLU A 888 11.82 1.14 6.21
N ALA A 889 12.08 1.48 7.47
CA ALA A 889 13.19 0.93 8.24
C ALA A 889 13.03 -0.59 8.38
N SER A 890 14.12 -1.33 8.21
CA SER A 890 14.08 -2.79 8.25
C SER A 890 15.42 -3.38 8.70
N SER A 891 15.38 -4.61 9.19
CA SER A 891 16.60 -5.39 9.43
C SER A 891 17.34 -5.65 8.12
N GLN A 892 18.67 -5.65 8.18
CA GLN A 892 19.52 -6.04 7.07
C GLN A 892 19.25 -7.49 6.67
N LEU A 893 18.87 -7.71 5.40
CA LEU A 893 18.65 -9.03 4.82
C LEU A 893 19.75 -9.43 3.84
N GLY A 894 19.82 -10.74 3.55
CA GLY A 894 20.76 -11.32 2.60
C GLY A 894 20.47 -10.83 1.18
N ILE A 895 21.54 -10.52 0.44
CA ILE A 895 21.47 -9.90 -0.88
C ILE A 895 21.29 -10.96 -1.96
N LEU A 896 20.48 -10.63 -2.98
CA LEU A 896 20.36 -11.35 -4.22
C LEU A 896 21.00 -10.56 -5.36
N GLY A 897 21.96 -11.19 -6.05
CA GLY A 897 22.69 -10.57 -7.16
C GLY A 897 23.77 -9.58 -6.72
N ASP A 898 23.97 -8.54 -7.52
CA ASP A 898 25.01 -7.54 -7.34
C ASP A 898 24.54 -6.30 -6.58
N VAL A 899 25.50 -5.53 -6.06
CA VAL A 899 25.26 -4.23 -5.43
C VAL A 899 25.31 -3.10 -6.46
N SER A 900 24.68 -1.96 -6.16
CA SER A 900 24.84 -0.74 -6.96
C SER A 900 26.16 -0.01 -6.67
N ASN A 901 26.47 1.00 -7.47
CA ASN A 901 27.32 2.09 -7.00
C ASN A 901 26.64 2.88 -5.88
N ILE A 902 27.37 3.78 -5.23
CA ILE A 902 26.79 4.68 -4.23
C ILE A 902 26.13 5.85 -4.95
N TYR A 903 24.82 5.99 -4.77
CA TYR A 903 24.09 7.17 -5.22
C TYR A 903 24.07 8.20 -4.10
N VAL A 904 24.39 9.45 -4.43
CA VAL A 904 24.40 10.58 -3.49
C VAL A 904 23.60 11.73 -4.06
N THR A 905 22.79 12.40 -3.23
CA THR A 905 22.02 13.58 -3.65
C THR A 905 21.78 14.58 -2.51
N GLN A 906 21.74 15.86 -2.90
CA GLN A 906 21.29 17.02 -2.12
C GLN A 906 20.24 17.85 -2.90
N ALA A 907 19.80 17.34 -4.05
CA ALA A 907 19.10 18.13 -5.05
C ALA A 907 17.70 18.57 -4.59
N ASN A 908 17.28 19.78 -5.00
CA ASN A 908 15.94 20.28 -4.72
C ASN A 908 14.84 19.66 -5.61
N GLN A 909 15.20 18.95 -6.69
CA GLN A 909 14.24 18.43 -7.66
C GLN A 909 13.89 16.96 -7.39
N THR A 910 12.62 16.60 -7.59
CA THR A 910 12.13 15.22 -7.44
C THR A 910 12.77 14.26 -8.44
N ALA A 911 13.17 14.75 -9.62
CA ALA A 911 13.84 13.96 -10.66
C ALA A 911 15.27 13.52 -10.31
N TYR A 912 15.88 14.14 -9.29
CA TYR A 912 17.24 13.86 -8.83
C TYR A 912 17.27 13.40 -7.37
N GLY A 913 16.23 12.69 -6.93
CA GLY A 913 16.20 12.05 -5.62
C GLY A 913 15.52 12.84 -4.50
N ASN A 914 14.87 13.99 -4.75
CA ASN A 914 14.10 14.72 -3.72
C ASN A 914 12.72 14.11 -3.40
N ARG A 915 12.64 12.79 -3.51
CA ARG A 915 11.62 11.91 -2.90
C ARG A 915 12.33 10.79 -2.14
N LEU A 916 13.43 10.26 -2.71
CA LEU A 916 14.33 9.30 -2.08
C LEU A 916 14.95 9.84 -0.78
N GLN A 917 15.55 11.04 -0.81
CA GLN A 917 16.19 11.64 0.37
C GLN A 917 15.22 11.82 1.55
N PRO A 918 14.04 12.46 1.39
CA PRO A 918 13.04 12.49 2.46
C PRO A 918 12.53 11.11 2.89
N SER A 919 12.51 10.12 2.00
CA SER A 919 12.10 8.74 2.33
C SER A 919 13.11 8.03 3.24
N LEU A 920 14.40 8.30 3.06
CA LEU A 920 15.48 7.68 3.85
C LEU A 920 15.76 8.44 5.15
N ILE A 921 15.86 9.77 5.10
CA ILE A 921 16.34 10.59 6.22
C ILE A 921 15.34 11.63 6.74
N GLY A 922 14.16 11.74 6.14
CA GLY A 922 13.12 12.68 6.59
C GLY A 922 13.41 14.16 6.30
N LYS A 923 14.50 14.47 5.59
CA LYS A 923 14.91 15.84 5.22
C LYS A 923 14.73 16.09 3.72
N VAL A 924 14.35 17.32 3.37
CA VAL A 924 14.14 17.76 1.99
C VAL A 924 15.45 18.32 1.43
N GLY A 925 15.85 17.86 0.23
CA GLY A 925 16.98 18.45 -0.49
C GLY A 925 16.64 19.86 -0.96
N THR A 926 17.60 20.79 -0.84
CA THR A 926 17.38 22.22 -1.12
C THR A 926 18.45 22.83 -2.03
N ARG A 927 19.37 22.02 -2.56
CA ARG A 927 20.39 22.50 -3.48
C ARG A 927 19.79 22.77 -4.87
N SER A 928 19.89 24.01 -5.33
CA SER A 928 19.50 24.45 -6.68
C SER A 928 20.45 23.89 -7.75
N ASN A 929 20.03 23.98 -9.02
CA ASN A 929 20.79 23.52 -10.20
C ASN A 929 22.30 23.78 -10.11
N GLY A 930 23.08 22.74 -10.44
CA GLY A 930 24.55 22.72 -10.46
C GLY A 930 25.03 21.37 -10.99
N ALA A 931 26.31 21.27 -11.34
CA ALA A 931 26.88 20.03 -11.86
C ALA A 931 27.04 18.93 -10.79
N LEU A 932 27.08 19.32 -9.51
CA LEU A 932 27.48 18.46 -8.38
C LEU A 932 26.41 18.40 -7.28
N ILE A 933 25.14 18.39 -7.68
CA ILE A 933 23.98 18.29 -6.77
C ILE A 933 23.58 16.85 -6.47
N HIS A 934 24.08 15.91 -7.29
CA HIS A 934 23.97 14.48 -7.15
C HIS A 934 25.13 13.83 -7.91
N GLU A 935 25.51 12.62 -7.52
CA GLU A 935 26.51 11.83 -8.23
C GLU A 935 26.36 10.34 -7.94
N GLU A 936 27.03 9.51 -8.73
CA GLU A 936 27.13 8.08 -8.54
C GLU A 936 28.62 7.70 -8.48
N VAL A 937 29.07 7.13 -7.35
CA VAL A 937 30.49 6.79 -7.13
C VAL A 937 30.71 5.29 -6.95
N ALA A 938 31.79 4.79 -7.53
CA ALA A 938 32.11 3.37 -7.50
C ALA A 938 32.42 2.85 -6.09
N VAL A 939 32.04 1.60 -5.83
CA VAL A 939 32.40 0.87 -4.62
C VAL A 939 33.81 0.28 -4.81
N ASN A 940 34.77 0.77 -4.04
CA ASN A 940 36.19 0.37 -4.10
C ASN A 940 36.50 -0.86 -3.24
N LYS A 941 35.68 -1.14 -2.23
CA LYS A 941 35.83 -2.31 -1.35
C LYS A 941 34.46 -2.87 -0.99
N LEU A 942 34.28 -4.18 -1.15
CA LEU A 942 33.08 -4.91 -0.76
C LEU A 942 33.41 -6.36 -0.37
N SER A 943 32.78 -6.87 0.69
CA SER A 943 32.88 -8.27 1.13
C SER A 943 31.85 -9.14 0.39
N ARG A 944 32.11 -9.44 -0.89
CA ARG A 944 31.14 -10.07 -1.83
C ARG A 944 30.76 -11.54 -1.51
N TYR A 945 31.57 -12.26 -0.73
CA TYR A 945 31.40 -13.70 -0.47
C TYR A 945 31.23 -14.03 1.02
N ALA A 946 30.59 -13.13 1.78
CA ALA A 946 30.26 -13.43 3.17
C ALA A 946 29.35 -14.69 3.23
N PRO A 947 29.59 -15.65 4.15
CA PRO A 947 28.80 -16.88 4.24
C PRO A 947 27.30 -16.67 4.45
N THR A 948 26.92 -15.52 5.01
CA THR A 948 25.53 -15.14 5.29
C THR A 948 24.85 -14.41 4.12
N GLY A 949 25.56 -14.14 3.01
CA GLY A 949 25.06 -13.32 1.90
C GLY A 949 24.83 -11.84 2.26
N GLN A 950 25.35 -11.38 3.42
CA GLN A 950 25.23 -10.00 3.90
C GLN A 950 26.41 -9.13 3.43
N LEU A 951 26.26 -7.81 3.53
CA LEU A 951 27.28 -6.82 3.12
C LEU A 951 28.54 -6.80 4.01
N THR A 952 28.54 -7.49 5.16
CA THR A 952 29.66 -7.55 6.11
C THR A 952 30.03 -9.00 6.45
N TRP A 953 31.30 -9.23 6.85
CA TRP A 953 31.82 -10.56 7.13
C TRP A 953 31.92 -10.89 8.62
N THR A 954 32.43 -9.98 9.47
CA THR A 954 32.71 -10.26 10.89
C THR A 954 32.14 -9.25 11.89
N GLN A 955 31.28 -8.31 11.45
CA GLN A 955 30.85 -7.13 12.22
C GLN A 955 32.01 -6.27 12.77
N SER A 956 33.26 -6.56 12.38
CA SER A 956 34.43 -5.81 12.79
C SER A 956 34.49 -4.47 12.07
N LEU A 957 34.93 -3.44 12.79
CA LEU A 957 35.27 -2.14 12.22
C LEU A 957 36.25 -2.31 11.04
N GLY A 958 35.89 -1.76 9.88
CA GLY A 958 36.67 -1.83 8.65
C GLY A 958 36.11 -2.80 7.59
N ASP A 959 35.14 -3.65 7.92
CA ASP A 959 34.46 -4.55 6.96
C ASP A 959 33.41 -3.84 6.10
N GLU A 960 33.10 -2.57 6.39
CA GLU A 960 32.08 -1.80 5.70
C GLU A 960 32.44 -1.57 4.22
N PRO A 961 31.43 -1.51 3.32
CA PRO A 961 31.66 -1.10 1.94
C PRO A 961 32.32 0.29 1.88
N LYS A 962 33.37 0.43 1.06
CA LYS A 962 34.05 1.72 0.84
C LYS A 962 33.84 2.21 -0.58
N HIS A 963 33.76 3.52 -0.77
CA HIS A 963 33.57 4.15 -2.06
C HIS A 963 34.66 5.16 -2.39
N ALA A 964 34.69 5.63 -3.65
CA ALA A 964 35.54 6.75 -4.05
C ALA A 964 35.12 8.06 -3.36
N PRO A 965 36.02 9.04 -3.18
CA PRO A 965 35.69 10.34 -2.59
C PRO A 965 34.53 11.03 -3.31
N LEU A 966 33.68 11.69 -2.53
CA LEU A 966 32.54 12.46 -3.03
C LEU A 966 32.99 13.83 -3.57
N ASN A 967 32.29 14.33 -4.58
CA ASN A 967 32.46 15.65 -5.15
C ASN A 967 31.11 16.36 -5.23
N LEU A 968 30.55 16.71 -4.08
CA LEU A 968 29.29 17.46 -3.95
C LEU A 968 29.55 18.96 -3.77
N ASP A 969 28.66 19.80 -4.32
CA ASP A 969 28.62 21.24 -4.05
C ASP A 969 28.54 21.54 -2.55
N SER A 970 29.12 22.66 -2.11
CA SER A 970 28.97 23.17 -0.74
C SER A 970 27.61 23.84 -0.49
N GLN A 971 27.14 23.84 0.78
CA GLN A 971 25.87 24.45 1.15
C GLN A 971 25.88 25.04 2.57
N THR A 972 25.61 26.34 2.73
CA THR A 972 25.74 27.10 3.99
C THR A 972 24.50 27.09 4.91
N GLU A 973 23.61 26.09 4.81
CA GLU A 973 22.37 25.86 5.59
C GLU A 973 20.99 26.20 4.93
N PRO A 974 19.94 25.37 5.14
CA PRO A 974 20.00 24.05 5.77
C PRO A 974 20.73 23.07 4.83
N SER A 975 21.83 22.47 5.30
CA SER A 975 22.61 21.53 4.49
C SER A 975 22.17 20.11 4.83
N SER A 976 21.74 19.35 3.81
CA SER A 976 21.49 17.92 3.99
C SER A 976 21.63 17.19 2.66
N ALA A 977 22.38 16.10 2.69
CA ALA A 977 22.47 15.16 1.59
C ALA A 977 22.28 13.74 2.13
N VAL A 978 22.07 12.80 1.23
CA VAL A 978 22.04 11.37 1.55
C VAL A 978 22.94 10.62 0.60
N LYS A 979 23.68 9.65 1.13
CA LYS A 979 24.38 8.63 0.34
C LYS A 979 23.76 7.27 0.60
N THR A 980 23.62 6.45 -0.45
CA THR A 980 22.98 5.14 -0.33
C THR A 980 23.55 4.11 -1.30
N LEU A 981 23.70 2.89 -0.81
CA LEU A 981 24.00 1.67 -1.55
C LEU A 981 22.70 0.86 -1.66
N SER A 982 22.34 0.47 -2.89
CA SER A 982 21.13 -0.30 -3.15
C SER A 982 21.42 -1.76 -3.48
N THR A 983 20.56 -2.66 -3.01
CA THR A 983 20.65 -4.12 -3.15
C THR A 983 19.27 -4.74 -3.30
N VAL A 984 19.14 -5.88 -3.98
CA VAL A 984 17.87 -6.64 -4.00
C VAL A 984 17.91 -7.69 -2.91
N ILE A 985 16.79 -7.86 -2.22
CA ILE A 985 16.62 -8.84 -1.14
C ILE A 985 15.34 -9.65 -1.37
N GLU A 986 15.29 -10.86 -0.83
CA GLU A 986 14.05 -11.63 -0.70
C GLU A 986 13.53 -11.54 0.74
N LYS A 987 12.25 -11.18 0.87
CA LYS A 987 11.52 -11.21 2.13
C LYS A 987 10.18 -11.87 1.87
N ASN A 988 9.97 -13.01 2.51
CA ASN A 988 8.77 -13.83 2.34
C ASN A 988 8.48 -14.09 0.85
N GLY A 989 9.40 -14.66 0.07
CA GLY A 989 9.16 -14.97 -1.35
C GLY A 989 8.95 -13.77 -2.30
N LEU A 990 9.07 -12.54 -1.81
CA LEU A 990 8.94 -11.32 -2.59
C LEU A 990 10.26 -10.57 -2.64
N LEU A 991 10.50 -9.92 -3.78
CA LEU A 991 11.70 -9.12 -4.00
C LEU A 991 11.49 -7.67 -3.56
N TYR A 992 12.46 -7.10 -2.85
CA TYR A 992 12.46 -5.69 -2.42
C TYR A 992 13.80 -5.02 -2.74
N LEU A 993 13.80 -3.70 -2.92
CA LEU A 993 15.03 -2.91 -2.99
C LEU A 993 15.39 -2.44 -1.58
N GLN A 994 16.55 -2.86 -1.09
CA GLN A 994 17.13 -2.46 0.19
C GLN A 994 18.17 -1.36 -0.01
N PHE A 995 18.18 -0.38 0.89
CA PHE A 995 19.03 0.79 0.92
C PHE A 995 19.85 0.81 2.21
N ASN A 996 21.17 0.85 2.09
CA ASN A 996 22.09 1.05 3.20
C ASN A 996 22.79 2.39 3.03
N GLY A 997 22.84 3.23 4.06
CA GLY A 997 23.40 4.56 3.87
C GLY A 997 23.45 5.45 5.09
N ALA A 998 23.82 6.70 4.83
CA ALA A 998 23.95 7.73 5.84
C ALA A 998 23.46 9.08 5.30
N GLU A 999 22.97 9.90 6.21
CA GLU A 999 22.87 11.34 6.04
C GLU A 999 24.28 11.96 6.00
N LEU A 1000 24.41 13.02 5.22
CA LEU A 1000 25.59 13.88 5.16
C LEU A 1000 25.18 15.32 5.51
N MET A 1001 26.04 16.02 6.23
CA MET A 1001 25.83 17.41 6.64
C MET A 1001 27.05 18.22 6.25
N TYR A 1002 26.83 19.30 5.49
CA TYR A 1002 27.90 20.22 5.15
C TYR A 1002 28.11 21.17 6.31
N SER A 1003 29.33 21.28 6.83
CA SER A 1003 29.60 22.21 7.92
C SER A 1003 31.01 22.76 7.87
N THR A 1004 31.16 23.94 8.46
CA THR A 1004 32.45 24.55 8.82
C THR A 1004 32.61 24.45 10.34
N PRO A 1005 33.05 23.30 10.86
CA PRO A 1005 33.07 23.08 12.29
C PRO A 1005 34.10 23.97 13.01
N GLU A 1006 33.89 24.19 14.31
CA GLU A 1006 34.90 24.84 15.15
C GLU A 1006 36.03 23.86 15.51
N PHE A 1007 37.27 24.36 15.50
CA PHE A 1007 38.46 23.57 15.73
C PHE A 1007 39.17 23.98 17.02
N THR A 1008 39.53 22.99 17.84
CA THR A 1008 40.42 23.21 18.97
C THR A 1008 41.83 23.46 18.45
N GLN A 1009 42.39 24.64 18.71
CA GLN A 1009 43.75 24.96 18.25
C GLN A 1009 44.81 24.31 19.13
N ILE A 1010 45.75 23.62 18.49
CA ILE A 1010 47.00 23.15 19.11
C ILE A 1010 48.14 24.03 18.61
N ARG A 1011 48.91 24.58 19.55
CA ARG A 1011 50.04 25.48 19.37
C ARG A 1011 51.19 25.04 20.28
N ASP A 1012 52.35 25.66 20.14
CA ASP A 1012 53.50 25.50 21.04
C ASP A 1012 53.17 25.70 22.53
N THR A 1013 52.17 26.53 22.83
CA THR A 1013 51.71 26.87 24.18
C THR A 1013 50.83 25.82 24.86
N ASN A 1014 50.32 24.81 24.14
CA ASN A 1014 49.37 23.82 24.70
C ASN A 1014 49.59 22.36 24.23
N LEU A 1015 50.84 21.99 23.91
CA LEU A 1015 51.23 20.66 23.41
C LEU A 1015 50.95 19.48 24.36
N GLY A 1016 50.66 19.74 25.64
CA GLY A 1016 50.24 18.73 26.62
C GLY A 1016 48.73 18.50 26.69
N ALA A 1017 47.94 19.15 25.84
CA ALA A 1017 46.50 18.93 25.78
C ALA A 1017 46.20 17.48 25.35
N ASN A 1018 45.29 16.80 26.07
CA ASN A 1018 44.87 15.45 25.70
C ASN A 1018 44.16 15.46 24.33
N MET A 1019 44.46 14.46 23.51
CA MET A 1019 43.66 14.11 22.35
C MET A 1019 42.38 13.41 22.82
N ILE A 1020 41.23 14.00 22.53
CA ILE A 1020 39.92 13.48 22.92
C ILE A 1020 39.23 12.94 21.67
N ALA A 1021 38.92 11.64 21.65
CA ALA A 1021 38.20 11.02 20.54
C ALA A 1021 36.88 11.76 20.25
N GLY A 1022 36.59 11.97 18.97
CA GLY A 1022 35.47 12.78 18.49
C GLY A 1022 35.72 14.28 18.42
N THR A 1023 36.88 14.77 18.86
CA THR A 1023 37.23 16.21 18.84
C THR A 1023 37.97 16.60 17.57
N LEU A 1024 37.68 17.81 17.09
CA LEU A 1024 38.33 18.41 15.93
C LEU A 1024 39.46 19.35 16.33
N TYR A 1025 40.61 19.19 15.67
CA TYR A 1025 41.81 19.95 15.96
C TYR A 1025 42.36 20.64 14.74
N TYR A 1026 42.83 21.87 14.92
CA TYR A 1026 43.71 22.53 13.98
C TYR A 1026 45.08 22.63 14.64
N VAL A 1027 46.09 21.97 14.06
CA VAL A 1027 47.45 22.02 14.56
C VAL A 1027 48.16 23.15 13.83
N HIS A 1028 48.42 24.23 14.55
CA HIS A 1028 49.03 25.43 13.97
C HIS A 1028 50.50 25.15 13.62
N PRO A 1029 51.07 25.78 12.57
CA PRO A 1029 52.46 25.55 12.17
C PRO A 1029 53.55 25.82 13.22
N ASP A 1030 53.21 26.49 14.32
CA ASP A 1030 54.12 26.74 15.46
C ASP A 1030 54.18 25.56 16.44
N ALA A 1031 53.29 24.57 16.35
CA ALA A 1031 53.20 23.45 17.29
C ALA A 1031 54.41 22.49 17.22
N GLY A 1032 55.15 22.46 16.10
CA GLY A 1032 56.40 21.70 15.97
C GLY A 1032 56.20 20.19 16.02
N THR A 1033 55.07 19.68 15.52
CA THR A 1033 54.69 18.26 15.62
C THR A 1033 55.30 17.37 14.54
N THR A 1034 55.95 17.96 13.52
CA THR A 1034 56.55 17.32 12.32
C THR A 1034 55.60 16.53 11.41
N ALA A 1035 54.55 15.90 11.94
CA ALA A 1035 53.57 15.09 11.21
C ALA A 1035 52.19 15.77 11.05
N MET A 1036 51.84 16.75 11.88
CA MET A 1036 50.46 17.27 11.99
C MET A 1036 50.31 18.76 11.65
N ASP A 1037 51.40 19.51 11.65
CA ASP A 1037 51.42 20.98 11.52
C ASP A 1037 50.75 21.49 10.24
N GLY A 1038 49.97 22.57 10.38
CA GLY A 1038 49.29 23.25 9.28
C GLY A 1038 48.07 22.52 8.72
N ARG A 1039 47.55 21.50 9.42
CA ARG A 1039 46.42 20.67 8.95
C ARG A 1039 45.30 20.57 9.99
N TYR A 1040 44.13 20.17 9.49
CA TYR A 1040 42.93 19.92 10.28
C TYR A 1040 42.75 18.42 10.47
N TRP A 1041 42.37 18.03 11.68
CA TRP A 1041 42.37 16.64 12.11
C TRP A 1041 41.12 16.29 12.90
N TYR A 1042 40.51 15.16 12.57
CA TYR A 1042 39.54 14.48 13.41
C TYR A 1042 40.25 13.47 14.30
N CYS A 1043 40.06 13.57 15.62
CA CYS A 1043 40.61 12.60 16.57
C CYS A 1043 39.74 11.34 16.64
N LYS A 1044 40.23 10.24 16.07
CA LYS A 1044 39.57 8.93 16.08
C LYS A 1044 39.78 8.19 17.39
N THR A 1045 41.00 8.26 17.93
CA THR A 1045 41.41 7.52 19.13
C THR A 1045 41.98 8.49 20.15
N SER A 1046 41.48 8.43 21.39
CA SER A 1046 41.98 9.30 22.46
C SER A 1046 43.42 8.96 22.82
N SER A 1047 44.22 9.97 23.16
CA SER A 1047 45.61 9.81 23.57
C SER A 1047 46.00 10.89 24.57
N ASN A 1048 46.83 10.52 25.54
CA ASN A 1048 47.49 11.46 26.46
C ASN A 1048 48.95 11.73 26.04
N VAL A 1049 49.39 11.20 24.88
CA VAL A 1049 50.72 11.46 24.34
C VAL A 1049 50.76 12.90 23.83
N ASN A 1050 51.82 13.63 24.18
CA ASN A 1050 52.02 15.01 23.73
C ASN A 1050 52.00 15.12 22.19
N TRP A 1051 51.49 16.24 21.70
CA TRP A 1051 51.32 16.50 20.26
C TRP A 1051 52.65 16.53 19.49
N ASN A 1052 53.74 16.95 20.14
CA ASN A 1052 55.08 17.02 19.54
C ASN A 1052 55.96 15.79 19.81
N ALA A 1053 55.38 14.69 20.29
CA ALA A 1053 56.15 13.47 20.54
C ALA A 1053 56.72 12.91 19.23
N SER A 1054 57.99 12.50 19.25
CA SER A 1054 58.73 12.04 18.06
C SER A 1054 58.27 10.69 17.49
N ASN A 1055 57.31 10.04 18.15
CA ASN A 1055 56.75 8.75 17.74
C ASN A 1055 55.53 8.89 16.80
N TRP A 1056 55.00 10.10 16.60
CA TRP A 1056 53.91 10.34 15.64
C TRP A 1056 54.39 10.28 14.20
N VAL A 1057 53.68 9.54 13.35
CA VAL A 1057 54.00 9.42 11.91
C VAL A 1057 52.76 9.44 11.04
N ILE A 1058 52.90 10.03 9.84
CA ILE A 1058 51.89 9.96 8.78
C ILE A 1058 51.98 8.57 8.13
N LEU A 1059 50.88 7.83 8.17
CA LEU A 1059 50.73 6.53 7.52
C LEU A 1059 50.49 6.71 6.01
N ALA A 1060 50.66 5.62 5.25
CA ALA A 1060 50.49 5.64 3.78
C ALA A 1060 49.09 6.09 3.31
N ASN A 1061 48.08 6.01 4.17
CA ASN A 1061 46.71 6.47 3.90
C ASN A 1061 46.45 7.92 4.35
N GLY A 1062 47.49 8.66 4.76
CA GLY A 1062 47.41 10.08 5.17
C GLY A 1062 47.00 10.33 6.62
N THR A 1063 46.61 9.29 7.37
CA THR A 1063 46.29 9.39 8.82
C THR A 1063 47.55 9.45 9.68
N VAL A 1064 47.42 9.88 10.94
CA VAL A 1064 48.52 9.91 11.91
C VAL A 1064 48.38 8.74 12.88
N GLY A 1065 49.46 8.00 13.08
CA GLY A 1065 49.60 6.91 14.03
C GLY A 1065 50.93 6.94 14.77
N VAL A 1066 51.21 5.91 15.58
CA VAL A 1066 52.43 5.81 16.41
C VAL A 1066 53.41 4.77 15.84
N HIS A 1067 54.69 5.13 15.73
CA HIS A 1067 55.78 4.22 15.34
C HIS A 1067 56.03 3.18 16.45
N HIS A 1068 55.93 1.88 16.13
CA HIS A 1068 56.18 0.70 16.99
C HIS A 1068 55.05 0.15 17.90
N ALA A 1069 53.77 0.33 17.58
CA ALA A 1069 52.72 -0.55 18.11
C ALA A 1069 52.44 -1.71 17.13
N PRO A 1070 52.23 -2.96 17.60
CA PRO A 1070 51.86 -4.08 16.72
C PRO A 1070 50.56 -3.86 15.93
N ASP A 1071 49.77 -2.84 16.28
CA ASP A 1071 48.36 -2.73 15.89
C ASP A 1071 48.01 -1.63 14.87
N ARG A 1072 48.98 -0.88 14.31
CA ARG A 1072 48.72 0.17 13.28
C ARG A 1072 47.50 1.09 13.58
N LEU A 1073 47.28 1.44 14.85
CA LEU A 1073 46.11 2.21 15.26
C LEU A 1073 46.18 3.65 14.72
N GLU A 1074 45.10 4.08 14.05
CA GLU A 1074 44.93 5.43 13.53
C GLU A 1074 44.39 6.35 14.64
N TYR A 1075 45.09 7.46 14.91
CA TYR A 1075 44.72 8.42 15.94
C TYR A 1075 44.06 9.67 15.35
N LEU A 1076 44.63 10.22 14.27
CA LEU A 1076 44.10 11.41 13.62
C LEU A 1076 43.82 11.15 12.13
N ILE A 1077 42.64 11.54 11.69
CA ILE A 1077 42.23 11.49 10.28
C ILE A 1077 42.31 12.92 9.71
N PRO A 1078 42.98 13.15 8.57
CA PRO A 1078 43.00 14.47 7.95
C PRO A 1078 41.61 14.82 7.43
N ILE A 1079 41.18 16.06 7.66
CA ILE A 1079 39.88 16.55 7.16
C ILE A 1079 40.03 17.94 6.51
N ASP A 1080 39.04 18.32 5.71
CA ASP A 1080 38.93 19.68 5.20
C ASP A 1080 38.19 20.58 6.20
N PRO A 1081 38.55 21.87 6.32
CA PRO A 1081 37.89 22.82 7.21
C PRO A 1081 36.43 23.13 6.84
N ALA A 1082 36.01 22.74 5.64
CA ALA A 1082 34.63 22.79 5.17
C ALA A 1082 34.36 21.56 4.30
N SER A 1083 33.50 20.64 4.76
CA SER A 1083 33.28 19.36 4.08
C SER A 1083 31.89 18.80 4.36
N TRP A 1084 31.52 17.71 3.67
CA TRP A 1084 30.29 16.93 3.92
C TRP A 1084 30.40 15.91 5.06
N GLY A 1085 31.53 15.88 5.79
CA GLY A 1085 31.74 14.98 6.92
C GLY A 1085 31.87 13.49 6.52
N ASP A 1086 32.12 13.23 5.23
CA ASP A 1086 32.09 11.89 4.65
C ASP A 1086 33.31 11.04 5.03
N ASP A 1087 33.06 9.86 5.62
CA ASP A 1087 34.09 8.89 5.99
C ASP A 1087 34.40 7.86 4.88
N GLN A 1088 33.83 8.04 3.68
CA GLN A 1088 33.95 7.13 2.53
C GLN A 1088 33.47 5.69 2.77
N THR A 1089 32.64 5.48 3.80
CA THR A 1089 32.07 4.16 4.15
C THR A 1089 30.55 4.13 4.11
N ILE A 1090 29.97 2.96 3.79
CA ILE A 1090 28.52 2.74 3.96
C ILE A 1090 28.28 1.96 5.26
N PRO A 1091 27.61 2.57 6.26
CA PRO A 1091 27.28 1.85 7.48
C PRO A 1091 26.25 0.75 7.19
N ILE A 1092 26.51 -0.44 7.71
CA ILE A 1092 25.61 -1.59 7.61
C ILE A 1092 25.00 -1.85 8.98
N ILE A 1093 23.73 -1.51 9.15
CA ILE A 1093 23.02 -1.59 10.42
C ILE A 1093 21.63 -2.23 10.23
N ASN A 1094 20.94 -2.52 11.33
CA ASN A 1094 19.53 -2.88 11.29
C ASN A 1094 18.68 -1.64 11.62
N GLY A 1095 17.67 -1.35 10.80
CA GLY A 1095 16.76 -0.23 11.00
C GLY A 1095 17.45 1.12 10.82
N GLU A 1096 17.13 2.08 11.68
CA GLU A 1096 17.78 3.39 11.69
C GLU A 1096 18.78 3.43 12.86
N ASN A 1097 19.75 4.35 12.84
CA ASN A 1097 20.59 4.73 13.98
C ASN A 1097 21.25 6.09 13.71
N THR A 1098 22.13 6.55 14.60
CA THR A 1098 22.99 7.70 14.35
C THR A 1098 24.47 7.38 14.51
N LYS A 1099 25.30 8.19 13.86
CA LYS A 1099 26.76 8.20 14.05
C LYS A 1099 27.28 9.63 14.13
N THR A 1100 28.49 9.78 14.62
CA THR A 1100 29.25 11.02 14.50
C THR A 1100 30.00 11.01 13.17
N ASP A 1101 29.84 12.05 12.35
CA ASP A 1101 30.53 12.21 11.08
C ASP A 1101 31.96 12.79 11.26
N LEU A 1102 32.73 12.94 10.17
CA LEU A 1102 34.09 13.50 10.25
C LEU A 1102 34.14 14.98 10.63
N ASN A 1103 33.01 15.69 10.58
CA ASN A 1103 32.88 17.07 11.04
C ASN A 1103 32.40 17.17 12.50
N GLY A 1104 32.22 16.04 13.20
CA GLY A 1104 31.71 16.03 14.58
C GLY A 1104 30.19 16.19 14.69
N ASN A 1105 29.46 16.23 13.58
CA ASN A 1105 28.00 16.29 13.59
C ASN A 1105 27.41 14.91 13.90
N THR A 1106 26.23 14.90 14.52
CA THR A 1106 25.43 13.67 14.65
C THR A 1106 24.52 13.54 13.43
N VAL A 1107 24.73 12.49 12.64
CA VAL A 1107 24.00 12.22 11.39
C VAL A 1107 23.27 10.88 11.46
N LYS A 1108 22.17 10.75 10.72
CA LYS A 1108 21.43 9.49 10.61
C LYS A 1108 22.18 8.45 9.78
N VAL A 1109 22.07 7.19 10.18
CA VAL A 1109 22.43 6.01 9.38
C VAL A 1109 21.22 5.10 9.28
N PHE A 1110 21.11 4.31 8.22
CA PHE A 1110 19.90 3.54 7.97
C PHE A 1110 20.14 2.27 7.14
N CYS A 1111 19.29 1.27 7.39
CA CYS A 1111 18.92 0.19 6.51
C CYS A 1111 17.41 0.22 6.32
N HIS A 1112 16.99 0.53 5.09
CA HIS A 1112 15.59 0.57 4.68
C HIS A 1112 15.34 -0.43 3.56
N HIS A 1113 14.09 -0.81 3.33
CA HIS A 1113 13.68 -1.36 2.03
C HIS A 1113 12.42 -0.68 1.49
N THR A 1114 12.08 -0.91 0.23
CA THR A 1114 10.82 -0.40 -0.35
C THR A 1114 9.60 -0.93 0.41
N GLN A 1115 8.57 -0.11 0.62
CA GLN A 1115 7.31 -0.54 1.25
C GLN A 1115 6.54 -1.53 0.36
N LEU A 1116 6.66 -1.37 -0.95
CA LEU A 1116 6.01 -2.23 -1.95
C LEU A 1116 7.03 -3.22 -2.54
N PRO A 1117 6.64 -4.50 -2.76
CA PRO A 1117 7.49 -5.47 -3.43
C PRO A 1117 7.64 -5.12 -4.91
N LEU A 1118 8.73 -5.59 -5.49
CA LEU A 1118 9.09 -5.39 -6.90
C LEU A 1118 8.61 -6.53 -7.80
N GLY A 1119 8.43 -7.73 -7.22
CA GLY A 1119 8.04 -8.93 -7.94
C GLY A 1119 8.11 -10.18 -7.05
N ILE A 1120 7.83 -11.32 -7.65
CA ILE A 1120 7.89 -12.64 -7.00
C ILE A 1120 9.31 -13.18 -7.16
N ALA A 1121 9.90 -13.70 -6.07
CA ALA A 1121 11.19 -14.38 -6.14
C ALA A 1121 11.04 -15.72 -6.88
N SER A 1122 11.98 -16.03 -7.77
CA SER A 1122 12.02 -17.31 -8.47
C SER A 1122 13.19 -18.15 -7.98
N HIS A 1123 12.89 -19.36 -7.51
CA HIS A 1123 13.87 -20.37 -7.13
C HIS A 1123 14.07 -21.40 -8.25
#